data_AF-A0A7X0EA78-F1
#
_entry.id   AF-A0A7X0EA78-F1
#
_cell.length_a   1.000
_cell.length_b   1.000
_cell.length_c   1.000
_cell.angle_alpha   90.00
_cell.angle_beta   90.00
_cell.angle_gamma   90.00
#
_symmetry.space_group_name_H-M   'P 1'
#
loop_
_entity.id
_entity.type
_entity.pdbx_description
1 polymer ?
#
loop_
_entity_poly.entity_id
_entity_poly.type
_entity_poly.pdbx_seq_one_letter_code
_entity_poly.pdbx_strand_id
1 'polypeptide(L)'
;MPVHESAALRALIDDRYGDLIARCRAASVPLQHDDGAAERIRRTLMASDFAFDVWSRQPELLSPQGLERLHSVSAADARVEDLKLPEDEATCLKVLRRFRQAEALRLVFRDVNGLDELPETLSATSVLYEVLLGVALAWSERALASRYGYSRDQDGELQRMVVVGFGKLGGSELNFSSDIDLVLAYPQGGQSDGARTLDNSEYFVRLGRQLVRLLNEPTMDGICARVDLRLRPFGNAGRLALSFGAMEQYYQSEGRDWERYAWIKARPVAGDRLAGKQLEELLRPFVYRKYLDYTAFAGLREMKALIDAEVVRKDLVDNLKLGPGGIREIEFIVQLTQLIRAGREPSLRVRGLLPALAECEARGHIGTARAHLLRDAYILLRKVENHVQMLRDAQTHDIPEDALSRERIALSLDYPDWEALDAALAVHRSNVSEEFAAVLMPKGGRAAIVPVADLVLWQKACDESLDASALEASGFLPGGELADALLKLPQAAAVRAMSMRSREQLDHLMPQLLDAARLSVAPVPCLLRLCRLMQAVARRSSYLALLEEQPGARKRLVQLFADSAFLAERVIAQPLLLDDVLDPRIDQLPFKRVDIVAEITRVLATLDEREAEAELERINEFKASTAFRLGLAFNDGRVDAVATARRLATLAESVVIAVTALSERELIAQHGRLPGTGSGFAVLGYGSMGGKELGFASDLDLVFVYDSHRARVMSDGDRPLEGVRWYQRLAQRVLNWLTVLTRAGRLYEVDARLRPDGSKGLLVSSLDTFTAYQKSRAWTWEHQALLRARPVAGDAALNTDLAEVRCDILSAPRDRATVLTEVSSMRQRWRAERDRSDKRQLDLKQGYGGLLDIEFLLQGLVLANASQHPELLDVTANAGMIEACRAAGLLDANQAAILIVAHADLLQRSLTCTMDLRPRLAPRDADLQQVCAGVREVADMLGFKFD
;
A
#
# COMPACT_ATOMS: atom_id res chain seq x y z
N MET A 1 -43.23 -26.83 -6.73
CA MET A 1 -44.25 -27.72 -6.14
C MET A 1 -44.76 -27.05 -4.87
N PRO A 2 -46.03 -27.20 -4.46
CA PRO A 2 -46.46 -26.70 -3.17
C PRO A 2 -45.61 -27.39 -2.09
N VAL A 3 -44.93 -26.58 -1.28
CA VAL A 3 -44.11 -27.03 -0.16
C VAL A 3 -45.04 -27.74 0.83
N HIS A 4 -44.85 -29.04 1.04
CA HIS A 4 -45.70 -29.84 1.92
C HIS A 4 -45.06 -29.92 3.30
N GLU A 5 -45.55 -29.11 4.24
CA GLU A 5 -45.23 -29.27 5.67
C GLU A 5 -45.60 -30.68 6.15
N SER A 6 -44.74 -31.31 6.92
CA SER A 6 -45.05 -32.55 7.63
C SER A 6 -46.18 -32.34 8.65
N ALA A 7 -46.92 -33.41 8.95
CA ALA A 7 -47.98 -33.36 9.95
C ALA A 7 -47.46 -32.95 11.35
N ALA A 8 -46.22 -33.35 11.68
CA ALA A 8 -45.57 -32.98 12.93
C ALA A 8 -45.24 -31.49 13.00
N LEU A 9 -44.73 -30.91 11.90
CA LEU A 9 -44.44 -29.49 11.82
C LEU A 9 -45.71 -28.63 11.90
N ARG A 10 -46.77 -29.03 11.18
CA ARG A 10 -48.05 -28.31 11.23
C ARG A 10 -48.65 -28.30 12.64
N ALA A 11 -48.65 -29.45 13.31
CA ALA A 11 -49.11 -29.56 14.70
C ALA A 11 -48.31 -28.64 15.63
N LEU A 12 -46.98 -28.61 15.49
CA LEU A 12 -46.12 -27.73 16.29
C LEU A 12 -46.47 -26.24 16.12
N ILE A 13 -46.70 -25.80 14.88
CA ILE A 13 -47.02 -24.40 14.56
C ILE A 13 -48.40 -24.04 15.14
N ASP A 14 -49.41 -24.89 14.91
CA ASP A 14 -50.78 -24.68 15.38
C ASP A 14 -50.85 -24.62 16.91
N ASP A 15 -50.19 -25.54 17.60
CA ASP A 15 -50.16 -25.59 19.07
C ASP A 15 -49.50 -24.33 19.65
N ARG A 16 -48.35 -23.90 19.10
CA ARG A 16 -47.66 -22.69 19.53
C ARG A 16 -48.47 -21.42 19.28
N TYR A 17 -49.07 -21.32 18.10
CA TYR A 17 -49.89 -20.17 17.76
C TYR A 17 -51.12 -20.06 18.66
N GLY A 18 -51.74 -21.20 18.97
CA GLY A 18 -52.84 -21.31 19.95
C GLY A 18 -52.44 -20.86 21.36
N ASP A 19 -51.29 -21.31 21.87
CA ASP A 19 -50.77 -20.91 23.18
C ASP A 19 -50.50 -19.40 23.26
N LEU A 20 -49.89 -18.81 22.23
CA LEU A 20 -49.65 -17.37 22.19
C LEU A 20 -50.95 -16.56 22.22
N ILE A 21 -51.98 -16.98 21.47
CA ILE A 21 -53.29 -16.33 21.53
C ILE A 21 -53.88 -16.40 22.94
N ALA A 22 -53.79 -17.55 23.61
CA ALA A 22 -54.27 -17.71 24.97
C ALA A 22 -53.53 -16.78 25.95
N ARG A 23 -52.21 -16.64 25.81
CA ARG A 23 -51.39 -15.73 26.63
C ARG A 23 -51.70 -14.25 26.37
N CYS A 24 -51.85 -13.83 25.12
CA CYS A 24 -52.26 -12.46 24.80
C CYS A 24 -53.62 -12.12 25.43
N ARG A 25 -54.59 -13.05 25.37
CA ARG A 25 -55.89 -12.88 26.04
C ARG A 25 -55.74 -12.76 27.55
N ALA A 26 -54.94 -13.62 28.19
CA ALA A 26 -54.69 -13.57 29.63
C ALA A 26 -54.00 -12.27 30.08
N ALA A 27 -53.12 -11.72 29.24
CA ALA A 27 -52.39 -10.48 29.49
C ALA A 27 -53.14 -9.20 29.02
N SER A 28 -54.36 -9.33 28.50
CA SER A 28 -55.14 -8.22 27.90
C SER A 28 -54.39 -7.46 26.78
N VAL A 29 -53.56 -8.17 26.01
CA VAL A 29 -52.84 -7.60 24.86
C VAL A 29 -53.67 -7.79 23.59
N PRO A 30 -54.03 -6.71 22.87
CA PRO A 30 -54.76 -6.83 21.61
C PRO A 30 -53.85 -7.40 20.52
N LEU A 31 -54.22 -8.53 19.92
CA LEU A 31 -53.53 -9.07 18.76
C LEU A 31 -54.02 -8.35 17.49
N GLN A 32 -53.11 -7.86 16.65
CA GLN A 32 -53.48 -7.28 15.36
C GLN A 32 -53.83 -8.38 14.35
N HIS A 33 -54.91 -8.16 13.58
CA HIS A 33 -55.38 -9.05 12.51
C HIS A 33 -55.33 -8.31 11.16
N ASP A 34 -54.13 -7.90 10.72
CA ASP A 34 -53.98 -7.41 9.34
C ASP A 34 -53.82 -8.56 8.34
N ASP A 35 -53.88 -8.23 7.04
CA ASP A 35 -53.63 -9.17 5.95
C ASP A 35 -52.15 -9.59 5.94
N GLY A 36 -51.84 -10.69 6.63
CA GLY A 36 -50.54 -11.38 6.57
C GLY A 36 -49.76 -11.43 7.89
N ALA A 37 -50.12 -10.70 8.94
CA ALA A 37 -49.46 -10.79 10.25
C ALA A 37 -49.51 -12.21 10.83
N ALA A 38 -50.66 -12.89 10.74
CA ALA A 38 -50.80 -14.26 11.21
C ALA A 38 -49.84 -15.23 10.50
N GLU A 39 -49.68 -15.08 9.19
CA GLU A 39 -48.77 -15.90 8.40
C GLU A 39 -47.31 -15.67 8.79
N ARG A 40 -46.91 -14.40 8.94
CA ARG A 40 -45.54 -14.05 9.37
C ARG A 40 -45.21 -14.57 10.77
N ILE A 41 -46.17 -14.51 11.69
CA ILE A 41 -46.03 -15.06 13.04
C ILE A 41 -45.87 -16.58 12.95
N ARG A 42 -46.73 -17.28 12.19
CA ARG A 42 -46.65 -18.74 12.01
C ARG A 42 -45.31 -19.16 11.40
N ARG A 43 -44.83 -18.46 10.38
CA ARG A 43 -43.50 -18.66 9.78
C ARG A 43 -42.37 -18.45 10.79
N THR A 44 -42.50 -17.46 11.67
CA THR A 44 -41.53 -17.23 12.77
C THR A 44 -41.55 -18.35 13.81
N LEU A 45 -42.74 -18.84 14.18
CA LEU A 45 -42.92 -19.94 15.13
C LEU A 45 -42.40 -21.28 14.58
N MET A 46 -42.57 -21.49 13.28
CA MET A 46 -41.94 -22.60 12.56
C MET A 46 -40.42 -22.51 12.69
N ALA A 47 -39.84 -21.34 12.43
CA ALA A 47 -38.39 -21.18 12.38
C ALA A 47 -37.69 -21.14 13.75
N SER A 48 -38.37 -20.75 14.84
CA SER A 48 -37.67 -20.43 16.10
C SER A 48 -38.44 -20.81 17.37
N ASP A 49 -37.82 -21.66 18.22
CA ASP A 49 -38.26 -21.93 19.59
C ASP A 49 -37.98 -20.71 20.48
N PHE A 50 -36.84 -20.04 20.26
CA PHE A 50 -36.49 -18.79 20.94
C PHE A 50 -37.57 -17.72 20.78
N ALA A 51 -38.09 -17.52 19.56
CA ALA A 51 -39.13 -16.53 19.30
C ALA A 51 -40.42 -16.84 20.07
N PHE A 52 -40.83 -18.10 20.09
CA PHE A 52 -41.98 -18.58 20.87
C PHE A 52 -41.79 -18.30 22.37
N ASP A 53 -40.61 -18.61 22.92
CA ASP A 53 -40.32 -18.39 24.33
C ASP A 53 -40.27 -16.90 24.72
N VAL A 54 -39.79 -16.05 23.82
CA VAL A 54 -39.77 -14.59 24.04
C VAL A 54 -41.19 -14.03 24.02
N TRP A 55 -42.00 -14.35 23.02
CA TRP A 55 -43.40 -13.92 22.97
C TRP A 55 -44.23 -14.45 24.15
N SER A 56 -43.94 -15.68 24.61
CA SER A 56 -44.61 -16.26 25.77
C SER A 56 -44.32 -15.51 27.07
N ARG A 57 -43.14 -14.88 27.18
CA ARG A 57 -42.70 -14.09 28.35
C ARG A 57 -42.99 -12.60 28.22
N GLN A 58 -43.10 -12.09 26.99
CA GLN A 58 -43.33 -10.70 26.62
C GLN A 58 -44.48 -10.60 25.60
N PRO A 59 -45.72 -10.94 25.99
CA PRO A 59 -46.87 -10.95 25.07
C PRO A 59 -47.16 -9.57 24.46
N GLU A 60 -46.72 -8.48 25.10
CA GLU A 60 -46.80 -7.11 24.58
C GLU A 60 -46.10 -6.92 23.23
N LEU A 61 -45.13 -7.78 22.88
CA LEU A 61 -44.46 -7.75 21.57
C LEU A 61 -45.36 -8.23 20.42
N LEU A 62 -46.55 -8.77 20.71
CA LEU A 62 -47.60 -9.10 19.74
C LEU A 62 -48.71 -8.03 19.66
N SER A 63 -48.61 -6.95 20.44
CA SER A 63 -49.47 -5.77 20.29
C SER A 63 -49.20 -5.06 18.96
N PRO A 64 -50.07 -4.14 18.49
CA PRO A 64 -49.81 -3.36 17.28
C PRO A 64 -48.45 -2.64 17.32
N GLN A 65 -48.10 -2.03 18.46
CA GLN A 65 -46.79 -1.38 18.65
C GLN A 65 -45.63 -2.38 18.66
N GLY A 66 -45.87 -3.57 19.23
CA GLY A 66 -44.91 -4.67 19.20
C GLY A 66 -44.62 -5.15 17.79
N LEU A 67 -45.67 -5.34 16.97
CA LEU A 67 -45.53 -5.73 15.58
C LEU A 67 -44.88 -4.61 14.74
N GLU A 68 -45.24 -3.34 14.95
CA GLU A 68 -44.54 -2.21 14.33
C GLU A 68 -43.03 -2.25 14.61
N ARG A 69 -42.63 -2.59 15.85
CA ARG A 69 -41.22 -2.81 16.18
C ARG A 69 -40.63 -3.98 15.40
N LEU A 70 -41.32 -5.12 15.29
CA LEU A 70 -40.84 -6.28 14.54
C LEU A 70 -40.68 -5.98 13.04
N HIS A 71 -41.56 -5.15 12.47
CA HIS A 71 -41.52 -4.68 11.09
C HIS A 71 -40.52 -3.55 10.84
N SER A 72 -40.02 -2.88 11.88
CA SER A 72 -39.12 -1.75 11.76
C SER A 72 -37.78 -2.15 11.12
N VAL A 73 -37.36 -1.41 10.10
CA VAL A 73 -36.03 -1.50 9.48
C VAL A 73 -34.95 -0.90 10.38
N SER A 74 -35.32 0.08 11.22
CA SER A 74 -34.38 0.74 12.13
C SER A 74 -33.79 -0.27 13.11
N ALA A 75 -32.47 -0.21 13.30
CA ALA A 75 -31.75 -1.07 14.23
C ALA A 75 -31.98 -0.67 15.70
N ALA A 76 -31.33 -1.37 16.62
CA ALA A 76 -31.55 -1.21 18.06
C ALA A 76 -31.17 0.17 18.61
N ASP A 77 -30.29 0.90 17.92
CA ASP A 77 -29.84 2.25 18.26
C ASP A 77 -30.98 3.28 18.18
N ALA A 78 -31.91 3.13 17.25
CA ALA A 78 -33.10 3.99 17.16
C ALA A 78 -34.05 3.86 18.36
N ARG A 79 -33.91 2.80 19.17
CA ARG A 79 -34.75 2.50 20.34
C ARG A 79 -33.96 2.54 21.65
N VAL A 80 -32.70 3.00 21.62
CA VAL A 80 -31.86 3.07 22.83
C VAL A 80 -32.33 4.16 23.79
N GLU A 81 -32.92 5.25 23.29
CA GLU A 81 -33.39 6.36 24.14
C GLU A 81 -34.54 5.93 25.06
N ASP A 82 -35.35 4.96 24.62
CA ASP A 82 -36.42 4.35 25.41
C ASP A 82 -35.88 3.38 26.48
N LEU A 83 -34.62 2.94 26.35
CA LEU A 83 -33.97 2.03 27.29
C LEU A 83 -33.44 2.77 28.52
N LYS A 84 -34.29 2.91 29.53
CA LYS A 84 -33.92 3.51 30.82
C LYS A 84 -33.39 2.44 31.78
N LEU A 85 -32.08 2.45 32.04
CA LEU A 85 -31.43 1.56 33.00
C LEU A 85 -31.50 2.14 34.42
N PRO A 86 -32.18 1.46 35.38
CA PRO A 86 -32.26 1.90 36.77
C PRO A 86 -30.91 1.80 37.49
N GLU A 87 -30.70 2.57 38.57
CA GLU A 87 -29.49 2.49 39.40
C GLU A 87 -29.34 1.17 40.16
N ASP A 88 -30.45 0.48 40.43
CA ASP A 88 -30.45 -0.86 41.03
C ASP A 88 -29.91 -1.90 40.05
N GLU A 89 -28.82 -2.59 40.42
CA GLU A 89 -28.12 -3.54 39.57
C GLU A 89 -29.02 -4.72 39.15
N ALA A 90 -29.85 -5.25 40.07
CA ALA A 90 -30.72 -6.38 39.79
C ALA A 90 -31.79 -6.03 38.73
N THR A 91 -32.39 -4.85 38.85
CA THR A 91 -33.37 -4.35 37.89
C THR A 91 -32.71 -3.98 36.56
N CYS A 92 -31.50 -3.40 36.59
CA CYS A 92 -30.70 -3.13 35.39
C CYS A 92 -30.40 -4.40 34.58
N LEU A 93 -29.97 -5.49 35.26
CA LEU A 93 -29.74 -6.78 34.63
C LEU A 93 -30.99 -7.30 33.89
N LYS A 94 -32.16 -7.22 34.52
CA LYS A 94 -33.43 -7.64 33.93
C LYS A 94 -33.80 -6.82 32.70
N VAL A 95 -33.72 -5.50 32.78
CA VAL A 95 -34.09 -4.59 31.68
C VAL A 95 -33.18 -4.79 30.46
N LEU A 96 -31.87 -4.96 30.66
CA LEU A 96 -30.93 -5.25 29.58
C LEU A 96 -31.28 -6.54 28.82
N ARG A 97 -31.59 -7.62 29.54
CA ARG A 97 -31.92 -8.94 28.94
C ARG A 97 -33.21 -8.89 28.14
N ARG A 98 -34.25 -8.23 28.67
CA ARG A 98 -35.53 -8.07 27.97
C ARG A 98 -35.38 -7.25 26.70
N PHE A 99 -34.60 -6.16 26.74
CA PHE A 99 -34.31 -5.36 25.55
C PHE A 99 -33.58 -6.18 24.48
N ARG A 100 -32.52 -6.93 24.87
CA ARG A 100 -31.80 -7.83 23.96
C ARG A 100 -32.73 -8.87 23.34
N GLN A 101 -33.59 -9.48 24.13
CA GLN A 101 -34.56 -10.48 23.65
C GLN A 101 -35.55 -9.90 22.65
N ALA A 102 -36.09 -8.71 22.91
CA ALA A 102 -37.03 -8.05 22.01
C ALA A 102 -36.38 -7.67 20.66
N GLU A 103 -35.14 -7.17 20.66
CA GLU A 103 -34.41 -6.89 19.43
C GLU A 103 -33.95 -8.16 18.71
N ALA A 104 -33.53 -9.19 19.43
CA ALA A 104 -33.20 -10.48 18.82
C ALA A 104 -34.43 -11.13 18.17
N LEU A 105 -35.61 -11.04 18.80
CA LEU A 105 -36.87 -11.47 18.20
C LEU A 105 -37.20 -10.69 16.92
N ARG A 106 -36.97 -9.37 16.90
CA ARG A 106 -37.09 -8.56 15.67
C ARG A 106 -36.19 -9.10 14.57
N LEU A 107 -34.93 -9.44 14.87
CA LEU A 107 -34.00 -10.00 13.89
C LEU A 107 -34.49 -11.33 13.34
N VAL A 108 -34.95 -12.26 14.20
CA VAL A 108 -35.56 -13.52 13.74
C VAL A 108 -36.76 -13.23 12.84
N PHE A 109 -37.68 -12.39 13.30
CA PHE A 109 -38.92 -12.09 12.57
C PHE A 109 -38.63 -11.51 11.18
N ARG A 110 -37.64 -10.63 11.05
CA ARG A 110 -37.31 -10.03 9.75
C ARG A 110 -36.59 -11.00 8.82
N ASP A 111 -35.60 -11.72 9.32
CA ASP A 111 -34.80 -12.67 8.54
C ASP A 111 -35.67 -13.79 7.98
N VAL A 112 -36.45 -14.47 8.85
CA VAL A 112 -37.27 -15.62 8.44
C VAL A 112 -38.42 -15.24 7.53
N ASN A 113 -38.87 -13.98 7.54
CA ASN A 113 -39.95 -13.50 6.67
C ASN A 113 -39.44 -12.79 5.40
N GLY A 114 -38.14 -12.87 5.11
CA GLY A 114 -37.53 -12.25 3.92
C GLY A 114 -37.67 -10.72 3.90
N LEU A 115 -37.71 -10.08 5.07
CA LEU A 115 -37.76 -8.62 5.21
C LEU A 115 -36.38 -7.97 5.26
N ASP A 116 -35.35 -8.75 5.59
CA ASP A 116 -33.94 -8.36 5.57
C ASP A 116 -33.16 -9.33 4.68
N GLU A 117 -32.19 -8.79 3.94
CA GLU A 117 -31.11 -9.59 3.37
C GLU A 117 -30.03 -9.86 4.42
N LEU A 118 -29.19 -10.88 4.17
CA LEU A 118 -28.16 -11.30 5.15
C LEU A 118 -27.29 -10.14 5.67
N PRO A 119 -26.75 -9.22 4.84
CA PRO A 119 -25.92 -8.12 5.36
C PRO A 119 -26.66 -7.21 6.35
N GLU A 120 -27.97 -7.03 6.16
CA GLU A 120 -28.82 -6.21 7.03
C GLU A 120 -29.01 -6.91 8.38
N THR A 121 -29.33 -8.22 8.38
CA THR A 121 -29.43 -9.04 9.60
C THR A 121 -28.12 -9.03 10.40
N LEU A 122 -26.97 -9.25 9.74
CA LEU A 122 -25.66 -9.29 10.41
C LEU A 122 -25.24 -7.92 10.97
N SER A 123 -25.50 -6.85 10.22
CA SER A 123 -25.22 -5.48 10.66
C SER A 123 -26.10 -5.09 11.85
N ALA A 124 -27.41 -5.34 11.76
CA ALA A 124 -28.36 -5.04 12.83
C ALA A 124 -28.10 -5.86 14.10
N THR A 125 -27.64 -7.11 13.97
CA THR A 125 -27.16 -7.92 15.10
C THR A 125 -25.94 -7.27 15.76
N SER A 126 -24.99 -6.78 14.95
CA SER A 126 -23.80 -6.10 15.47
C SER A 126 -24.17 -4.81 16.23
N VAL A 127 -25.06 -4.00 15.65
CA VAL A 127 -25.58 -2.77 16.28
C VAL A 127 -26.26 -3.05 17.61
N LEU A 128 -27.04 -4.14 17.72
CA LEU A 128 -27.66 -4.54 18.98
C LEU A 128 -26.61 -4.70 20.10
N TYR A 129 -25.53 -5.44 19.84
CA TYR A 129 -24.50 -5.65 20.86
C TYR A 129 -23.66 -4.39 21.12
N GLU A 130 -23.43 -3.53 20.14
CA GLU A 130 -22.81 -2.21 20.36
C GLU A 130 -23.64 -1.33 21.29
N VAL A 131 -24.96 -1.29 21.07
CA VAL A 131 -25.89 -0.54 21.92
C VAL A 131 -25.86 -1.08 23.34
N LEU A 132 -25.97 -2.40 23.51
CA LEU A 132 -25.92 -3.06 24.82
C LEU A 132 -24.60 -2.79 25.55
N LEU A 133 -23.46 -2.84 24.84
CA LEU A 133 -22.15 -2.48 25.39
C LEU A 133 -22.10 -1.01 25.83
N GLY A 134 -22.60 -0.09 25.00
CA GLY A 134 -22.60 1.34 25.28
C GLY A 134 -23.40 1.69 26.54
N VAL A 135 -24.64 1.19 26.64
CA VAL A 135 -25.50 1.48 27.80
C VAL A 135 -25.01 0.79 29.08
N ALA A 136 -24.49 -0.45 28.99
CA ALA A 136 -23.95 -1.17 30.14
C ALA A 136 -22.64 -0.52 30.64
N LEU A 137 -21.79 -0.02 29.74
CA LEU A 137 -20.58 0.71 30.10
C LEU A 137 -20.92 2.03 30.77
N ALA A 138 -21.83 2.82 30.21
CA ALA A 138 -22.26 4.10 30.81
C ALA A 138 -22.85 3.91 32.21
N TRP A 139 -23.64 2.85 32.41
CA TRP A 139 -24.13 2.47 33.74
C TRP A 139 -22.97 2.11 34.69
N SER A 140 -22.02 1.29 34.22
CA SER A 140 -20.87 0.83 35.01
C SER A 140 -19.93 1.97 35.41
N GLU A 141 -19.72 2.94 34.50
CA GLU A 141 -18.95 4.16 34.76
C GLU A 141 -19.59 4.99 35.87
N ARG A 142 -20.92 5.24 35.80
CA ARG A 142 -21.64 6.00 36.85
C ARG A 142 -21.60 5.28 38.20
N ALA A 143 -21.84 3.97 38.21
CA ALA A 143 -21.80 3.16 39.42
C ALA A 143 -20.42 3.19 40.09
N LEU A 144 -19.34 3.05 39.30
CA LEU A 144 -17.97 3.09 39.82
C LEU A 144 -17.57 4.51 40.27
N ALA A 145 -17.95 5.53 39.51
CA ALA A 145 -17.64 6.93 39.80
C ALA A 145 -18.27 7.42 41.10
N SER A 146 -19.46 6.91 41.47
CA SER A 146 -20.08 7.21 42.77
C SER A 146 -19.18 6.91 43.98
N ARG A 147 -18.25 5.96 43.84
CA ARG A 147 -17.38 5.48 44.92
C ARG A 147 -15.92 5.93 44.80
N TYR A 148 -15.42 6.04 43.57
CA TYR A 148 -13.99 6.29 43.30
C TYR A 148 -13.72 7.54 42.46
N GLY A 149 -14.76 8.29 42.08
CA GLY A 149 -14.65 9.40 41.12
C GLY A 149 -14.33 8.91 39.70
N TYR A 150 -13.95 9.84 38.84
CA TYR A 150 -13.56 9.56 37.45
C TYR A 150 -12.06 9.43 37.32
N SER A 151 -11.62 8.59 36.39
CA SER A 151 -10.19 8.38 36.08
C SER A 151 -9.60 9.62 35.40
N ARG A 152 -8.47 10.12 35.91
CA ARG A 152 -7.72 11.26 35.35
C ARG A 152 -6.30 10.85 35.00
N ASP A 153 -5.66 11.55 34.06
CA ASP A 153 -4.22 11.45 33.84
C ASP A 153 -3.44 12.39 34.78
N GLN A 154 -2.15 12.58 34.51
CA GLN A 154 -1.26 13.42 35.34
C GLN A 154 -1.58 14.92 35.22
N ASP A 155 -2.18 15.34 34.10
CA ASP A 155 -2.55 16.73 33.83
C ASP A 155 -3.98 17.05 34.30
N GLY A 156 -4.71 16.04 34.80
CA GLY A 156 -6.08 16.17 35.29
C GLY A 156 -7.14 15.95 34.21
N GLU A 157 -6.75 15.51 33.02
CA GLU A 157 -7.68 15.25 31.92
C GLU A 157 -8.40 13.91 32.08
N LEU A 158 -9.67 13.89 31.68
CA LEU A 158 -10.54 12.71 31.84
C LEU A 158 -10.05 11.54 30.99
N GLN A 159 -9.83 10.39 31.61
CA GLN A 159 -9.53 9.14 30.93
C GLN A 159 -10.78 8.25 30.90
N ARG A 160 -11.10 7.72 29.72
CA ARG A 160 -12.27 6.85 29.52
C ARG A 160 -11.87 5.50 28.95
N MET A 161 -12.68 4.49 29.24
CA MET A 161 -12.46 3.15 28.68
C MET A 161 -12.77 3.16 27.19
N VAL A 162 -11.94 2.44 26.44
CA VAL A 162 -12.19 2.06 25.05
C VAL A 162 -12.49 0.57 25.02
N VAL A 163 -13.63 0.21 24.44
CA VAL A 163 -13.99 -1.19 24.19
C VAL A 163 -13.77 -1.47 22.72
N VAL A 164 -12.81 -2.34 22.39
CA VAL A 164 -12.50 -2.75 21.02
C VAL A 164 -13.17 -4.09 20.76
N GLY A 165 -14.06 -4.13 19.77
CA GLY A 165 -14.71 -5.36 19.30
C GLY A 165 -13.85 -6.03 18.24
N PHE A 166 -13.66 -7.34 18.38
CA PHE A 166 -12.88 -8.19 17.50
C PHE A 166 -13.79 -9.12 16.69
N GLY A 167 -13.18 -9.91 15.79
CA GLY A 167 -13.88 -10.96 15.07
C GLY A 167 -15.10 -10.44 14.32
N LYS A 168 -16.24 -11.13 14.47
CA LYS A 168 -17.48 -10.78 13.77
C LYS A 168 -18.06 -9.43 14.22
N LEU A 169 -17.95 -9.09 15.51
CA LEU A 169 -18.45 -7.81 16.04
C LEU A 169 -17.66 -6.64 15.43
N GLY A 170 -16.33 -6.76 15.42
CA GLY A 170 -15.46 -5.76 14.82
C GLY A 170 -15.72 -5.60 13.31
N GLY A 171 -15.98 -6.71 12.62
CA GLY A 171 -16.35 -6.74 11.20
C GLY A 171 -17.78 -6.26 10.88
N SER A 172 -18.59 -5.89 11.88
CA SER A 172 -20.02 -5.55 11.72
C SER A 172 -20.82 -6.68 11.05
N GLU A 173 -20.44 -7.92 11.33
CA GLU A 173 -20.97 -9.12 10.68
C GLU A 173 -21.31 -10.24 11.68
N LEU A 174 -21.72 -9.86 12.90
CA LEU A 174 -22.14 -10.80 13.95
C LEU A 174 -23.27 -11.70 13.44
N ASN A 175 -23.13 -13.01 13.63
CA ASN A 175 -24.21 -13.96 13.43
C ASN A 175 -25.14 -13.97 14.66
N PHE A 176 -26.29 -14.63 14.58
CA PHE A 176 -27.38 -14.47 15.54
C PHE A 176 -26.98 -14.74 17.02
N SER A 177 -26.25 -15.83 17.27
CA SER A 177 -25.77 -16.24 18.59
C SER A 177 -24.27 -16.50 18.55
N SER A 178 -23.48 -15.44 18.72
CA SER A 178 -22.02 -15.48 18.89
C SER A 178 -21.58 -14.87 20.20
N ASP A 179 -20.37 -15.25 20.63
CA ASP A 179 -19.62 -14.48 21.61
C ASP A 179 -19.28 -13.10 21.05
N ILE A 180 -19.24 -12.10 21.93
CA ILE A 180 -18.64 -10.81 21.63
C ILE A 180 -17.19 -10.81 22.11
N ASP A 181 -16.27 -10.88 21.14
CA ASP A 181 -14.83 -10.83 21.38
C ASP A 181 -14.41 -9.38 21.66
N LEU A 182 -13.92 -9.09 22.87
CA LEU A 182 -13.56 -7.74 23.29
C LEU A 182 -12.12 -7.64 23.80
N VAL A 183 -11.51 -6.49 23.56
CA VAL A 183 -10.28 -6.04 24.23
C VAL A 183 -10.56 -4.67 24.85
N LEU A 184 -10.21 -4.52 26.13
CA LEU A 184 -10.44 -3.28 26.87
C LEU A 184 -9.14 -2.48 26.95
N ALA A 185 -9.22 -1.20 26.60
CA ALA A 185 -8.08 -0.29 26.59
C ALA A 185 -8.41 1.04 27.27
N TYR A 186 -7.38 1.81 27.61
CA TYR A 186 -7.51 3.20 28.05
C TYR A 186 -6.28 4.01 27.61
N PRO A 187 -6.36 5.35 27.45
CA PRO A 187 -5.28 6.10 26.81
C PRO A 187 -4.01 6.16 27.66
N GLN A 188 -4.10 6.67 28.89
CA GLN A 188 -2.94 6.95 29.73
C GLN A 188 -3.07 6.48 31.18
N GLY A 189 -1.93 6.32 31.85
CA GLY A 189 -1.87 6.12 33.29
C GLY A 189 -2.33 7.35 34.08
N GLY A 190 -2.45 7.21 35.41
CA GLY A 190 -2.98 8.26 36.28
C GLY A 190 -3.80 7.66 37.42
N GLN A 191 -4.67 8.47 38.03
CA GLN A 191 -5.49 8.06 39.17
C GLN A 191 -6.91 8.63 39.10
N SER A 192 -7.86 7.98 39.78
CA SER A 192 -9.22 8.49 39.91
C SER A 192 -9.34 9.63 40.93
N ASP A 193 -10.27 10.56 40.70
CA ASP A 193 -10.41 11.83 41.43
C ASP A 193 -11.41 11.81 42.61
N GLY A 194 -11.89 10.63 43.03
CA GLY A 194 -12.85 10.50 44.13
C GLY A 194 -12.21 10.41 45.52
N ALA A 195 -13.07 10.34 46.54
CA ALA A 195 -12.66 10.29 47.96
C ALA A 195 -11.71 9.12 48.28
N ARG A 196 -11.81 8.02 47.54
CA ARG A 196 -10.83 6.94 47.53
C ARG A 196 -10.26 6.84 46.12
N THR A 197 -9.00 7.21 45.95
CA THR A 197 -8.33 7.15 44.66
C THR A 197 -7.96 5.71 44.30
N LEU A 198 -7.97 5.41 43.00
CA LEU A 198 -7.46 4.16 42.42
C LEU A 198 -6.48 4.51 41.31
N ASP A 199 -5.42 3.72 41.16
CA ASP A 199 -4.59 3.76 39.96
C ASP A 199 -5.44 3.39 38.73
N ASN A 200 -5.24 4.07 37.61
CA ASN A 200 -6.03 3.86 36.40
C ASN A 200 -6.00 2.39 35.94
N SER A 201 -4.88 1.70 36.11
CA SER A 201 -4.78 0.28 35.76
C SER A 201 -5.69 -0.61 36.61
N GLU A 202 -5.93 -0.23 37.87
CA GLU A 202 -6.89 -0.91 38.74
C GLU A 202 -8.33 -0.46 38.46
N TYR A 203 -8.54 0.85 38.27
CA TYR A 203 -9.84 1.45 37.98
C TYR A 203 -10.48 0.80 36.75
N PHE A 204 -9.75 0.72 35.63
CA PHE A 204 -10.27 0.15 34.39
C PHE A 204 -10.43 -1.38 34.44
N VAL A 205 -9.64 -2.09 35.25
CA VAL A 205 -9.87 -3.52 35.50
C VAL A 205 -11.18 -3.72 36.27
N ARG A 206 -11.49 -2.89 37.27
CA ARG A 206 -12.75 -2.95 38.02
C ARG A 206 -13.94 -2.58 37.14
N LEU A 207 -13.82 -1.50 36.35
CA LEU A 207 -14.85 -1.09 35.39
C LEU A 207 -15.14 -2.21 34.37
N GLY A 208 -14.10 -2.84 33.84
CA GLY A 208 -14.24 -3.96 32.91
C GLY A 208 -14.94 -5.17 33.52
N ARG A 209 -14.63 -5.51 34.78
CA ARG A 209 -15.34 -6.59 35.51
C ARG A 209 -16.81 -6.28 35.70
N GLN A 210 -17.16 -5.04 36.04
CA GLN A 210 -18.55 -4.63 36.18
C GLN A 210 -19.32 -4.71 34.84
N LEU A 211 -18.71 -4.24 33.75
CA LEU A 211 -19.27 -4.35 32.41
C LEU A 211 -19.54 -5.81 32.02
N VAL A 212 -18.53 -6.68 32.17
CA VAL A 212 -18.64 -8.11 31.84
C VAL A 212 -19.73 -8.79 32.68
N ARG A 213 -19.84 -8.42 33.97
CA ARG A 213 -20.88 -8.93 34.86
C ARG A 213 -22.29 -8.58 34.34
N LEU A 214 -22.55 -7.31 34.03
CA LEU A 214 -23.86 -6.88 33.53
C LEU A 214 -24.31 -7.65 32.28
N LEU A 215 -23.35 -7.91 31.38
CA LEU A 215 -23.60 -8.58 30.12
C LEU A 215 -23.73 -10.11 30.26
N ASN A 216 -22.86 -10.75 31.03
CA ASN A 216 -22.68 -12.20 31.01
C ASN A 216 -23.29 -12.95 32.21
N GLU A 217 -23.68 -12.27 33.30
CA GLU A 217 -24.20 -12.92 34.51
C GLU A 217 -25.54 -13.66 34.21
N PRO A 218 -25.64 -14.99 34.43
CA PRO A 218 -26.91 -15.68 34.23
C PRO A 218 -27.97 -15.22 35.25
N THR A 219 -29.15 -14.80 34.78
CA THR A 219 -30.31 -14.49 35.63
C THR A 219 -31.53 -15.31 35.20
N MET A 220 -32.66 -15.16 35.91
CA MET A 220 -33.93 -15.80 35.50
C MET A 220 -34.43 -15.29 34.13
N ASP A 221 -34.01 -14.10 33.70
CA ASP A 221 -34.29 -13.56 32.36
C ASP A 221 -33.24 -14.01 31.32
N GLY A 222 -32.27 -14.85 31.69
CA GLY A 222 -31.20 -15.35 30.82
C GLY A 222 -29.89 -14.57 30.92
N ILE A 223 -29.13 -14.52 29.81
CA ILE A 223 -27.91 -13.70 29.67
C ILE A 223 -28.13 -12.62 28.61
N CYS A 224 -27.38 -11.52 28.70
CA CYS A 224 -27.44 -10.44 27.70
C CYS A 224 -26.48 -10.73 26.54
N ALA A 225 -25.21 -11.00 26.85
CA ALA A 225 -24.19 -11.36 25.86
C ALA A 225 -23.13 -12.29 26.48
N ARG A 226 -22.66 -13.27 25.70
CA ARG A 226 -21.47 -14.07 26.04
C ARG A 226 -20.23 -13.24 25.68
N VAL A 227 -19.39 -12.93 26.66
CA VAL A 227 -18.22 -12.06 26.46
C VAL A 227 -16.94 -12.89 26.45
N ASP A 228 -16.16 -12.80 25.38
CA ASP A 228 -14.82 -13.39 25.29
C ASP A 228 -13.75 -12.30 25.34
N LEU A 229 -12.77 -12.48 26.23
CA LEU A 229 -11.66 -11.54 26.45
C LEU A 229 -10.30 -12.18 26.16
N ARG A 230 -10.26 -13.38 25.58
CA ARG A 230 -9.03 -14.18 25.39
C ARG A 230 -8.09 -13.61 24.34
N LEU A 231 -8.58 -12.76 23.43
CA LEU A 231 -7.78 -12.10 22.39
C LEU A 231 -6.95 -10.90 22.90
N ARG A 232 -7.07 -10.54 24.18
CA ARG A 232 -6.26 -9.48 24.78
C ARG A 232 -4.78 -9.90 24.90
N PRO A 233 -3.83 -8.94 24.96
CA PRO A 233 -2.42 -9.24 25.20
C PRO A 233 -2.20 -10.17 26.39
N PHE A 234 -1.31 -11.16 26.21
CA PHE A 234 -1.03 -12.26 27.17
C PHE A 234 -2.22 -13.19 27.46
N GLY A 235 -3.32 -13.10 26.70
CA GLY A 235 -4.51 -13.94 26.84
C GLY A 235 -5.05 -13.95 28.27
N ASN A 236 -5.39 -15.14 28.78
CA ASN A 236 -5.95 -15.31 30.12
C ASN A 236 -5.03 -14.86 31.26
N ALA A 237 -3.71 -14.89 31.07
CA ALA A 237 -2.74 -14.43 32.07
C ALA A 237 -2.60 -12.90 32.08
N GLY A 238 -3.05 -12.21 31.03
CA GLY A 238 -2.98 -10.76 30.90
C GLY A 238 -4.01 -10.01 31.73
N ARG A 239 -3.69 -8.75 32.03
CA ARG A 239 -4.63 -7.80 32.66
C ARG A 239 -5.87 -7.61 31.79
N LEU A 240 -7.01 -7.35 32.44
CA LEU A 240 -8.29 -7.21 31.75
C LEU A 240 -8.35 -5.96 30.85
N ALA A 241 -7.71 -4.88 31.29
CA ALA A 241 -7.59 -3.63 30.56
C ALA A 241 -6.13 -3.15 30.58
N LEU A 242 -5.67 -2.57 29.48
CA LEU A 242 -4.30 -2.10 29.30
C LEU A 242 -4.28 -0.64 28.79
N SER A 243 -3.24 0.10 29.14
CA SER A 243 -3.00 1.42 28.55
C SER A 243 -2.57 1.29 27.08
N PHE A 244 -2.73 2.35 26.28
CA PHE A 244 -2.28 2.35 24.88
C PHE A 244 -0.78 2.09 24.77
N GLY A 245 0.03 2.73 25.64
CA GLY A 245 1.48 2.48 25.67
C GLY A 245 1.85 1.03 25.98
N ALA A 246 1.11 0.37 26.89
CA ALA A 246 1.35 -1.05 27.19
C ALA A 246 0.92 -1.97 26.03
N MET A 247 -0.18 -1.65 25.34
CA MET A 247 -0.60 -2.39 24.14
C MET A 247 0.41 -2.24 23.00
N GLU A 248 0.87 -1.01 22.74
CA GLU A 248 1.88 -0.74 21.71
C GLU A 248 3.16 -1.54 21.97
N GLN A 249 3.69 -1.46 23.20
CA GLN A 249 4.90 -2.19 23.57
C GLN A 249 4.73 -3.69 23.33
N TYR A 250 3.61 -4.28 23.75
CA TYR A 250 3.35 -5.71 23.55
C TYR A 250 3.33 -6.10 22.08
N TYR A 251 2.56 -5.39 21.25
CA TYR A 251 2.42 -5.76 19.84
C TYR A 251 3.69 -5.49 19.03
N GLN A 252 4.52 -4.52 19.45
CA GLN A 252 5.85 -4.29 18.86
C GLN A 252 6.84 -5.42 19.19
N SER A 253 6.85 -5.94 20.43
CA SER A 253 7.86 -6.92 20.86
C SER A 253 7.43 -8.38 20.74
N GLU A 254 6.19 -8.71 21.07
CA GLU A 254 5.69 -10.09 21.23
C GLU A 254 4.61 -10.48 20.20
N GLY A 255 4.11 -9.52 19.43
CA GLY A 255 2.92 -9.68 18.60
C GLY A 255 3.07 -10.70 17.45
N ARG A 256 2.16 -11.67 17.41
CA ARG A 256 2.17 -12.83 16.49
C ARG A 256 1.30 -12.63 15.25
N ASP A 257 1.50 -13.44 14.22
CA ASP A 257 0.79 -13.30 12.93
C ASP A 257 -0.72 -13.55 13.05
N TRP A 258 -1.15 -14.46 13.93
CA TRP A 258 -2.57 -14.68 14.19
C TRP A 258 -3.22 -13.49 14.90
N GLU A 259 -2.47 -12.72 15.69
CA GLU A 259 -2.98 -11.49 16.32
C GLU A 259 -3.17 -10.41 15.27
N ARG A 260 -2.27 -10.31 14.28
CA ARG A 260 -2.47 -9.42 13.11
C ARG A 260 -3.74 -9.79 12.37
N TYR A 261 -3.96 -11.08 12.13
CA TYR A 261 -5.17 -11.60 11.51
C TYR A 261 -6.44 -11.18 12.28
N ALA A 262 -6.42 -11.27 13.61
CA ALA A 262 -7.53 -10.86 14.46
C ALA A 262 -7.79 -9.34 14.40
N TRP A 263 -6.74 -8.52 14.39
CA TRP A 263 -6.83 -7.06 14.36
C TRP A 263 -7.38 -6.48 13.04
N ILE A 264 -7.38 -7.23 11.93
CA ILE A 264 -7.96 -6.77 10.65
C ILE A 264 -9.42 -6.34 10.83
N LYS A 265 -10.18 -7.11 11.61
CA LYS A 265 -11.60 -6.82 11.88
C LYS A 265 -11.79 -5.88 13.07
N ALA A 266 -10.77 -5.67 13.90
CA ALA A 266 -10.94 -4.98 15.17
C ALA A 266 -11.31 -3.49 15.00
N ARG A 267 -12.20 -2.99 15.88
CA ARG A 267 -12.57 -1.57 15.98
C ARG A 267 -13.16 -1.17 17.33
N PRO A 268 -13.11 0.10 17.75
CA PRO A 268 -13.89 0.61 18.86
C PRO A 268 -15.40 0.41 18.63
N VAL A 269 -16.04 -0.22 19.60
CA VAL A 269 -17.48 -0.54 19.59
C VAL A 269 -18.24 0.12 20.75
N ALA A 270 -17.56 0.51 21.83
CA ALA A 270 -18.15 1.27 22.93
C ALA A 270 -17.08 2.08 23.68
N GLY A 271 -17.54 2.99 24.54
CA GLY A 271 -16.67 3.89 25.30
C GLY A 271 -16.18 5.06 24.46
N ASP A 272 -14.94 5.49 24.69
CA ASP A 272 -14.33 6.58 23.93
C ASP A 272 -13.86 6.11 22.55
N ARG A 273 -14.76 6.19 21.57
CA ARG A 273 -14.49 5.81 20.19
C ARG A 273 -13.45 6.71 19.52
N LEU A 274 -13.27 7.96 19.98
CA LEU A 274 -12.29 8.89 19.41
C LEU A 274 -10.89 8.50 19.86
N ALA A 275 -10.70 8.25 21.16
CA ALA A 275 -9.44 7.69 21.68
C ALA A 275 -9.17 6.29 21.07
N GLY A 276 -10.22 5.49 20.87
CA GLY A 276 -10.09 4.20 20.21
C GLY A 276 -9.55 4.28 18.77
N LYS A 277 -9.90 5.31 18.01
CA LYS A 277 -9.29 5.55 16.68
C LYS A 277 -7.79 5.84 16.80
N GLN A 278 -7.35 6.53 17.85
CA GLN A 278 -5.92 6.76 18.09
C GLN A 278 -5.18 5.44 18.36
N LEU A 279 -5.79 4.52 19.11
CA LEU A 279 -5.23 3.17 19.30
C LEU A 279 -5.14 2.39 17.99
N GLU A 280 -6.15 2.47 17.12
CA GLU A 280 -6.10 1.84 15.79
C GLU A 280 -4.95 2.39 14.93
N GLU A 281 -4.76 3.72 14.95
CA GLU A 281 -3.63 4.38 14.27
C GLU A 281 -2.29 3.90 14.82
N LEU A 282 -2.18 3.83 16.15
CA LEU A 282 -0.99 3.37 16.86
C LEU A 282 -0.60 1.94 16.47
N LEU A 283 -1.59 1.04 16.38
CA LEU A 283 -1.36 -0.37 16.07
C LEU A 283 -1.33 -0.67 14.56
N ARG A 284 -1.67 0.30 13.70
CA ARG A 284 -1.68 0.13 12.24
C ARG A 284 -0.39 -0.48 11.67
N PRO A 285 0.83 -0.04 12.08
CA PRO A 285 2.07 -0.62 11.53
C PRO A 285 2.25 -2.09 11.88
N PHE A 286 1.72 -2.53 13.04
CA PHE A 286 1.74 -3.93 13.45
C PHE A 286 0.79 -4.79 12.61
N VAL A 287 -0.43 -4.30 12.37
CA VAL A 287 -1.49 -5.02 11.64
C VAL A 287 -1.19 -5.07 10.14
N TYR A 288 -0.89 -3.93 9.53
CA TYR A 288 -0.74 -3.76 8.08
C TYR A 288 0.71 -3.46 7.71
N ARG A 289 1.51 -4.52 7.62
CA ARG A 289 2.93 -4.40 7.27
C ARG A 289 3.10 -3.82 5.87
N LYS A 290 3.86 -2.72 5.76
CA LYS A 290 4.23 -2.10 4.46
C LYS A 290 5.09 -3.05 3.60
N TYR A 291 5.84 -3.92 4.27
CA TYR A 291 6.73 -4.91 3.67
C TYR A 291 6.28 -6.28 4.16
N LEU A 292 5.69 -7.07 3.25
CA LEU A 292 5.46 -8.48 3.54
C LEU A 292 6.71 -9.26 3.20
N ASP A 293 7.03 -10.15 4.10
CA ASP A 293 8.31 -10.78 4.18
C ASP A 293 8.02 -12.30 4.23
N TYR A 294 8.86 -13.19 3.67
CA TYR A 294 8.50 -14.62 3.62
C TYR A 294 8.40 -15.29 4.98
N THR A 295 8.98 -14.71 6.04
CA THR A 295 8.66 -15.14 7.41
C THR A 295 7.19 -14.90 7.74
N ALA A 296 6.59 -13.79 7.28
CA ALA A 296 5.14 -13.60 7.29
C ALA A 296 4.44 -14.73 6.54
N PHE A 297 4.85 -15.04 5.31
CA PHE A 297 4.23 -16.12 4.53
C PHE A 297 4.35 -17.49 5.21
N ALA A 298 5.46 -17.78 5.87
CA ALA A 298 5.62 -19.00 6.67
C ALA A 298 4.62 -19.03 7.85
N GLY A 299 4.45 -17.92 8.55
CA GLY A 299 3.42 -17.78 9.59
C GLY A 299 1.99 -17.92 9.05
N LEU A 300 1.71 -17.38 7.85
CA LEU A 300 0.43 -17.55 7.16
C LEU A 300 0.18 -19.02 6.79
N ARG A 301 1.21 -19.75 6.34
CA ARG A 301 1.12 -21.20 6.08
C ARG A 301 0.93 -22.02 7.34
N GLU A 302 1.60 -21.66 8.43
CA GLU A 302 1.40 -22.29 9.73
C GLU A 302 -0.04 -22.11 10.21
N MET A 303 -0.61 -20.91 10.06
CA MET A 303 -2.04 -20.67 10.33
C MET A 303 -2.94 -21.54 9.45
N LYS A 304 -2.66 -21.67 8.15
CA LYS A 304 -3.40 -22.58 7.25
C LYS A 304 -3.30 -24.03 7.73
N ALA A 305 -2.11 -24.51 8.06
CA ALA A 305 -1.89 -25.88 8.53
C ALA A 305 -2.60 -26.17 9.86
N LEU A 306 -2.67 -25.19 10.76
CA LEU A 306 -3.43 -25.30 12.01
C LEU A 306 -4.95 -25.39 11.75
N ILE A 307 -5.46 -24.64 10.75
CA ILE A 307 -6.85 -24.76 10.31
C ILE A 307 -7.11 -26.18 9.80
N ASP A 308 -6.28 -26.69 8.88
CA ASP A 308 -6.39 -28.03 8.30
C ASP A 308 -6.33 -29.13 9.39
N ALA A 309 -5.37 -29.04 10.33
CA ALA A 309 -5.18 -30.03 11.38
C ALA A 309 -6.32 -30.05 12.42
N GLU A 310 -6.94 -28.91 12.69
CA GLU A 310 -8.06 -28.83 13.64
C GLU A 310 -9.30 -29.59 13.15
N VAL A 311 -9.57 -29.57 11.84
CA VAL A 311 -10.69 -30.28 11.22
C VAL A 311 -10.57 -31.78 11.44
N VAL A 312 -9.40 -32.35 11.12
CA VAL A 312 -9.13 -33.79 11.23
C VAL A 312 -9.21 -34.25 12.68
N ARG A 313 -8.66 -33.47 13.62
CA ARG A 313 -8.57 -33.86 15.04
C ARG A 313 -9.94 -33.93 15.74
N LYS A 314 -10.90 -33.09 15.33
CA LYS A 314 -12.17 -32.90 16.05
C LYS A 314 -13.40 -33.53 15.34
N ASP A 315 -13.19 -34.24 14.22
CA ASP A 315 -14.25 -34.86 13.42
C ASP A 315 -15.38 -33.88 13.02
N LEU A 316 -15.00 -32.67 12.60
CA LEU A 316 -15.91 -31.54 12.34
C LEU A 316 -16.45 -31.53 10.90
N VAL A 317 -16.64 -32.69 10.28
CA VAL A 317 -16.96 -32.79 8.85
C VAL A 317 -18.27 -32.08 8.51
N ASP A 318 -19.27 -32.07 9.38
CA ASP A 318 -20.57 -31.43 9.12
C ASP A 318 -20.72 -30.04 9.75
N ASN A 319 -19.64 -29.49 10.32
CA ASN A 319 -19.66 -28.19 10.97
C ASN A 319 -19.61 -27.03 9.95
N LEU A 320 -20.58 -26.13 9.99
CA LEU A 320 -20.73 -25.02 9.02
C LEU A 320 -19.55 -24.04 9.01
N LYS A 321 -18.85 -23.90 10.16
CA LYS A 321 -17.77 -22.93 10.32
C LYS A 321 -16.41 -23.56 10.14
N LEU A 322 -16.17 -24.69 10.80
CA LEU A 322 -14.87 -25.31 10.95
C LEU A 322 -14.64 -26.49 10.00
N GLY A 323 -15.70 -27.09 9.45
CA GLY A 323 -15.58 -28.21 8.51
C GLY A 323 -15.01 -27.79 7.16
N PRO A 324 -14.62 -28.75 6.31
CA PRO A 324 -14.09 -28.48 4.97
C PRO A 324 -15.05 -27.60 4.17
N GLY A 325 -14.54 -26.53 3.56
CA GLY A 325 -15.36 -25.61 2.77
C GLY A 325 -16.24 -24.69 3.59
N GLY A 326 -16.05 -24.67 4.92
CA GLY A 326 -16.82 -23.87 5.85
C GLY A 326 -16.46 -22.39 5.84
N ILE A 327 -17.21 -21.62 6.63
CA ILE A 327 -17.09 -20.15 6.74
C ILE A 327 -15.65 -19.70 7.04
N ARG A 328 -14.92 -20.43 7.90
CA ARG A 328 -13.55 -20.07 8.30
C ARG A 328 -12.56 -20.11 7.14
N GLU A 329 -12.72 -21.04 6.21
CA GLU A 329 -11.86 -21.11 5.02
C GLU A 329 -12.08 -19.89 4.12
N ILE A 330 -13.33 -19.46 3.94
CA ILE A 330 -13.66 -18.24 3.19
C ILE A 330 -13.06 -17.01 3.86
N GLU A 331 -13.24 -16.87 5.19
CA GLU A 331 -12.63 -15.80 5.98
C GLU A 331 -11.12 -15.76 5.79
N PHE A 332 -10.47 -16.92 5.84
CA PHE A 332 -9.02 -17.03 5.66
C PHE A 332 -8.59 -16.58 4.26
N ILE A 333 -9.26 -17.03 3.18
CA ILE A 333 -8.91 -16.67 1.80
C ILE A 333 -8.93 -15.13 1.61
N VAL A 334 -9.99 -14.48 2.10
CA VAL A 334 -10.16 -13.03 1.94
C VAL A 334 -9.20 -12.25 2.84
N GLN A 335 -9.15 -12.56 4.12
CA GLN A 335 -8.29 -11.84 5.07
C GLN A 335 -6.80 -12.07 4.84
N LEU A 336 -6.41 -13.22 4.29
CA LEU A 336 -5.04 -13.45 3.84
C LEU A 336 -4.62 -12.42 2.79
N THR A 337 -5.51 -12.11 1.84
CA THR A 337 -5.25 -11.07 0.82
C THR A 337 -5.08 -9.70 1.48
N GLN A 338 -5.89 -9.38 2.50
CA GLN A 338 -5.74 -8.15 3.27
C GLN A 338 -4.40 -8.11 4.02
N LEU A 339 -3.99 -9.19 4.69
CA LEU A 339 -2.68 -9.26 5.35
C LEU A 339 -1.55 -9.00 4.37
N ILE A 340 -1.61 -9.58 3.18
CA ILE A 340 -0.56 -9.46 2.16
C ILE A 340 -0.49 -8.06 1.55
N ARG A 341 -1.63 -7.40 1.31
CA ARG A 341 -1.71 -6.20 0.44
C ARG A 341 -2.09 -4.92 1.15
N ALA A 342 -2.85 -4.97 2.23
CA ALA A 342 -3.44 -3.77 2.86
C ALA A 342 -2.40 -2.82 3.49
N GLY A 343 -1.17 -3.27 3.72
CA GLY A 343 -0.04 -2.39 4.07
C GLY A 343 0.30 -1.36 3.00
N ARG A 344 0.20 -1.74 1.72
CA ARG A 344 0.48 -0.88 0.55
C ARG A 344 -0.77 -0.32 -0.11
N GLU A 345 -1.89 -1.01 0.05
CA GLU A 345 -3.17 -0.67 -0.57
C GLU A 345 -4.21 -0.35 0.51
N PRO A 346 -4.34 0.91 0.95
CA PRO A 346 -5.21 1.28 2.06
C PRO A 346 -6.69 0.92 1.89
N SER A 347 -7.17 0.80 0.64
CA SER A 347 -8.56 0.41 0.38
C SER A 347 -8.88 -1.01 0.85
N LEU A 348 -7.88 -1.90 0.91
CA LEU A 348 -8.06 -3.26 1.44
C LEU A 348 -8.12 -3.30 2.98
N ARG A 349 -8.06 -2.17 3.68
CA ARG A 349 -8.22 -2.08 5.15
C ARG A 349 -9.69 -2.00 5.58
N VAL A 350 -10.62 -2.21 4.65
CA VAL A 350 -12.05 -2.34 4.96
C VAL A 350 -12.30 -3.51 5.91
N ARG A 351 -13.33 -3.35 6.74
CA ARG A 351 -13.75 -4.38 7.71
C ARG A 351 -14.94 -5.17 7.16
N GLY A 352 -15.11 -6.37 7.69
CA GLY A 352 -16.14 -7.32 7.25
C GLY A 352 -15.73 -8.08 6.00
N LEU A 353 -16.25 -9.30 5.86
CA LEU A 353 -15.83 -10.21 4.79
C LEU A 353 -16.32 -9.77 3.40
N LEU A 354 -17.60 -9.43 3.27
CA LEU A 354 -18.18 -9.07 1.97
C LEU A 354 -17.58 -7.78 1.39
N PRO A 355 -17.41 -6.68 2.17
CA PRO A 355 -16.70 -5.49 1.68
C PRO A 355 -15.24 -5.78 1.29
N ALA A 356 -14.53 -6.59 2.10
CA ALA A 356 -13.15 -6.96 1.79
C ALA A 356 -13.06 -7.80 0.51
N LEU A 357 -13.99 -8.74 0.29
CA LEU A 357 -14.06 -9.54 -0.93
C LEU A 357 -14.34 -8.66 -2.16
N ALA A 358 -15.25 -7.69 -2.04
CA ALA A 358 -15.55 -6.74 -3.11
C ALA A 358 -14.33 -5.89 -3.49
N GLU A 359 -13.56 -5.40 -2.50
CA GLU A 359 -12.33 -4.65 -2.80
C GLU A 359 -11.23 -5.55 -3.39
N CYS A 360 -11.10 -6.80 -2.91
CA CYS A 360 -10.18 -7.77 -3.50
C CYS A 360 -10.51 -8.05 -4.98
N GLU A 361 -11.80 -8.10 -5.32
CA GLU A 361 -12.30 -8.24 -6.68
C GLU A 361 -12.01 -6.99 -7.52
N ALA A 362 -12.35 -5.79 -7.03
CA ALA A 362 -12.15 -4.53 -7.76
C ALA A 362 -10.68 -4.27 -8.12
N ARG A 363 -9.74 -4.76 -7.28
CA ARG A 363 -8.28 -4.67 -7.48
C ARG A 363 -7.68 -5.83 -8.26
N GLY A 364 -8.47 -6.83 -8.63
CA GLY A 364 -8.01 -8.02 -9.36
C GLY A 364 -7.13 -8.97 -8.53
N HIS A 365 -7.16 -8.88 -7.19
CA HIS A 365 -6.44 -9.83 -6.33
C HIS A 365 -7.18 -11.16 -6.22
N ILE A 366 -8.52 -11.12 -6.31
CA ILE A 366 -9.40 -12.28 -6.46
C ILE A 366 -10.19 -12.06 -7.76
N GLY A 367 -10.05 -12.96 -8.73
CA GLY A 367 -10.76 -12.81 -10.02
C GLY A 367 -12.28 -12.88 -9.85
N THR A 368 -13.04 -12.20 -10.71
CA THR A 368 -14.52 -12.08 -10.63
C THR A 368 -15.24 -13.41 -10.45
N ALA A 369 -14.89 -14.44 -11.23
CA ALA A 369 -15.51 -15.76 -11.11
C ALA A 369 -15.29 -16.38 -9.72
N ARG A 370 -14.07 -16.25 -9.18
CA ARG A 370 -13.71 -16.72 -7.83
C ARG A 370 -14.41 -15.91 -6.75
N ALA A 371 -14.51 -14.59 -6.93
CA ALA A 371 -15.18 -13.72 -5.97
C ALA A 371 -16.68 -14.01 -5.88
N HIS A 372 -17.34 -14.24 -7.02
CA HIS A 372 -18.75 -14.65 -7.07
C HIS A 372 -18.98 -15.97 -6.31
N LEU A 373 -18.16 -16.99 -6.61
CA LEU A 373 -18.25 -18.30 -5.95
C LEU A 373 -18.10 -18.21 -4.42
N LEU A 374 -17.10 -17.46 -3.93
CA LEU A 374 -16.88 -17.27 -2.49
C LEU A 374 -18.01 -16.47 -1.83
N ARG A 375 -18.56 -15.47 -2.53
CA ARG A 375 -19.67 -14.65 -2.05
C ARG A 375 -20.94 -15.47 -1.85
N ASP A 376 -21.31 -16.25 -2.86
CA ASP A 376 -22.53 -17.08 -2.81
C ASP A 376 -22.42 -18.16 -1.73
N ALA A 377 -21.24 -18.79 -1.61
CA ALA A 377 -20.96 -19.75 -0.56
C ALA A 377 -21.06 -19.13 0.84
N TYR A 378 -20.46 -17.95 1.05
CA TYR A 378 -20.53 -17.24 2.33
C TYR A 378 -21.97 -16.89 2.71
N ILE A 379 -22.75 -16.39 1.75
CA ILE A 379 -24.15 -16.01 1.99
C ILE A 379 -24.97 -17.23 2.41
N LEU A 380 -24.90 -18.34 1.67
CA LEU A 380 -25.65 -19.54 2.02
C LEU A 380 -25.23 -20.10 3.39
N LEU A 381 -23.92 -20.28 3.61
CA LEU A 381 -23.41 -20.84 4.88
C LEU A 381 -23.79 -19.98 6.08
N ARG A 382 -23.74 -18.64 5.97
CA ARG A 382 -24.14 -17.74 7.06
C ARG A 382 -25.64 -17.70 7.27
N LYS A 383 -26.47 -17.79 6.21
CA LYS A 383 -27.93 -17.93 6.35
C LYS A 383 -28.28 -19.23 7.10
N VAL A 384 -27.70 -20.36 6.70
CA VAL A 384 -27.92 -21.65 7.40
C VAL A 384 -27.42 -21.58 8.84
N GLU A 385 -26.22 -21.04 9.10
CA GLU A 385 -25.69 -20.86 10.44
C GLU A 385 -26.62 -20.01 11.31
N ASN A 386 -27.11 -18.87 10.81
CA ASN A 386 -28.06 -18.03 11.52
C ASN A 386 -29.34 -18.79 11.86
N HIS A 387 -29.95 -19.50 10.92
CA HIS A 387 -31.19 -20.22 11.15
C HIS A 387 -31.03 -21.36 12.17
N VAL A 388 -29.90 -22.09 12.10
CA VAL A 388 -29.53 -23.09 13.11
C VAL A 388 -29.43 -22.45 14.51
N GLN A 389 -28.82 -21.28 14.61
CA GLN A 389 -28.68 -20.56 15.88
C GLN A 389 -30.02 -19.98 16.37
N MET A 390 -30.85 -19.44 15.46
CA MET A 390 -32.16 -18.83 15.73
C MET A 390 -33.18 -19.83 16.25
N LEU A 391 -33.02 -21.14 15.96
CA LEU A 391 -33.89 -22.18 16.53
C LEU A 391 -34.00 -22.04 18.05
N ARG A 392 -32.88 -21.87 18.76
CA ARG A 392 -32.85 -21.92 20.25
C ARG A 392 -31.97 -20.83 20.89
N ASP A 393 -31.50 -19.84 20.12
CA ASP A 393 -30.47 -18.89 20.55
C ASP A 393 -29.21 -19.60 21.11
N ALA A 394 -28.77 -20.62 20.36
CA ALA A 394 -27.66 -21.48 20.73
C ALA A 394 -26.39 -21.10 19.97
N GLN A 395 -25.25 -21.06 20.65
CA GLN A 395 -23.93 -20.92 20.02
C GLN A 395 -23.50 -22.27 19.44
N THR A 396 -24.12 -22.66 18.34
CA THR A 396 -23.76 -23.87 17.60
C THR A 396 -23.43 -23.53 16.15
N HIS A 397 -22.62 -24.39 15.56
CA HIS A 397 -22.29 -24.40 14.13
C HIS A 397 -22.65 -25.75 13.50
N ASP A 398 -23.20 -26.67 14.29
CA ASP A 398 -23.56 -28.01 13.89
C ASP A 398 -25.03 -28.04 13.47
N ILE A 399 -25.28 -28.66 12.32
CA ILE A 399 -26.63 -28.89 11.81
C ILE A 399 -27.31 -29.93 12.73
N PRO A 400 -28.55 -29.67 13.21
CA PRO A 400 -29.29 -30.64 14.00
C PRO A 400 -29.47 -31.99 13.27
N GLU A 401 -29.43 -33.10 14.01
CA GLU A 401 -29.64 -34.44 13.44
C GLU A 401 -31.13 -34.80 13.28
N ASP A 402 -32.02 -34.16 14.04
CA ASP A 402 -33.43 -34.50 14.02
C ASP A 402 -34.16 -33.97 12.78
N ALA A 403 -35.00 -34.82 12.18
CA ALA A 403 -35.68 -34.53 10.92
C ALA A 403 -36.58 -33.28 10.99
N LEU A 404 -37.26 -33.06 12.13
CA LEU A 404 -38.14 -31.91 12.30
C LEU A 404 -37.37 -30.59 12.29
N SER A 405 -36.23 -30.51 12.97
CA SER A 405 -35.39 -29.30 12.96
C SER A 405 -34.76 -29.05 11.58
N ARG A 406 -34.36 -30.10 10.86
CA ARG A 406 -33.87 -30.00 9.48
C ARG A 406 -34.94 -29.48 8.51
N GLU A 407 -36.17 -30.01 8.60
CA GLU A 407 -37.32 -29.52 7.85
C GLU A 407 -37.57 -28.03 8.14
N ARG A 408 -37.59 -27.64 9.42
CA ARG A 408 -37.76 -26.23 9.82
C ARG A 408 -36.69 -25.30 9.23
N ILE A 409 -35.42 -25.71 9.26
CA ILE A 409 -34.31 -24.93 8.68
C ILE A 409 -34.49 -24.79 7.17
N ALA A 410 -34.77 -25.88 6.46
CA ALA A 410 -34.98 -25.84 5.01
C ALA A 410 -36.14 -24.91 4.62
N LEU A 411 -37.31 -25.09 5.24
CA LEU A 411 -38.50 -24.29 4.90
C LEU A 411 -38.33 -22.81 5.27
N SER A 412 -37.65 -22.50 6.38
CA SER A 412 -37.39 -21.10 6.77
C SER A 412 -36.45 -20.37 5.80
N LEU A 413 -35.64 -21.11 5.03
CA LEU A 413 -34.77 -20.60 3.97
C LEU A 413 -35.39 -20.69 2.57
N ASP A 414 -36.69 -20.99 2.48
CA ASP A 414 -37.45 -21.17 1.24
C ASP A 414 -36.94 -22.34 0.36
N TYR A 415 -36.31 -23.35 0.95
CA TYR A 415 -36.04 -24.64 0.31
C TYR A 415 -37.23 -25.59 0.46
N PRO A 416 -37.48 -26.48 -0.52
CA PRO A 416 -38.63 -27.39 -0.48
C PRO A 416 -38.50 -28.47 0.60
N ASP A 417 -37.28 -28.93 0.89
CA ASP A 417 -36.94 -29.99 1.83
C ASP A 417 -35.46 -29.89 2.26
N TRP A 418 -35.06 -30.74 3.22
CA TRP A 418 -33.69 -30.79 3.72
C TRP A 418 -32.70 -31.25 2.66
N GLU A 419 -33.08 -32.25 1.86
CA GLU A 419 -32.24 -32.84 0.82
C GLU A 419 -31.81 -31.80 -0.23
N ALA A 420 -32.71 -30.88 -0.63
CA ALA A 420 -32.38 -29.80 -1.54
C ALA A 420 -31.40 -28.79 -0.93
N LEU A 421 -31.55 -28.46 0.36
CA LEU A 421 -30.64 -27.55 1.06
C LEU A 421 -29.25 -28.19 1.25
N ASP A 422 -29.21 -29.46 1.63
CA ASP A 422 -27.97 -30.21 1.85
C ASP A 422 -27.16 -30.37 0.55
N ALA A 423 -27.84 -30.66 -0.57
CA ALA A 423 -27.20 -30.70 -1.88
C ALA A 423 -26.59 -29.34 -2.29
N ALA A 424 -27.29 -28.23 -2.04
CA ALA A 424 -26.77 -26.89 -2.30
C ALA A 424 -25.55 -26.58 -1.41
N LEU A 425 -25.61 -26.92 -0.13
CA LEU A 425 -24.49 -26.76 0.81
C LEU A 425 -23.26 -27.57 0.37
N ALA A 426 -23.44 -28.83 -0.04
CA ALA A 426 -22.35 -29.68 -0.49
C ALA A 426 -21.58 -29.08 -1.69
N VAL A 427 -22.30 -28.50 -2.67
CA VAL A 427 -21.69 -27.83 -3.83
C VAL A 427 -20.85 -26.63 -3.39
N HIS A 428 -21.40 -25.75 -2.56
CA HIS A 428 -20.67 -24.57 -2.09
C HIS A 428 -19.45 -24.94 -1.25
N ARG A 429 -19.57 -25.93 -0.35
CA ARG A 429 -18.46 -26.39 0.48
C ARG A 429 -17.34 -27.02 -0.36
N SER A 430 -17.68 -27.86 -1.34
CA SER A 430 -16.68 -28.44 -2.25
C SER A 430 -15.89 -27.36 -2.98
N ASN A 431 -16.58 -26.36 -3.52
CA ASN A 431 -15.97 -25.24 -4.22
C ASN A 431 -15.03 -24.43 -3.31
N VAL A 432 -15.43 -24.13 -2.08
CA VAL A 432 -14.59 -23.43 -1.11
C VAL A 432 -13.37 -24.26 -0.72
N SER A 433 -13.54 -25.57 -0.49
CA SER A 433 -12.41 -26.46 -0.16
C SER A 433 -11.36 -26.50 -1.26
N GLU A 434 -11.78 -26.57 -2.54
CA GLU A 434 -10.85 -26.52 -3.67
C GLU A 434 -10.08 -25.19 -3.71
N GLU A 435 -10.80 -24.08 -3.52
CA GLU A 435 -10.20 -22.75 -3.47
C GLU A 435 -9.23 -22.57 -2.31
N PHE A 436 -9.57 -23.09 -1.13
CA PHE A 436 -8.74 -23.04 0.07
C PHE A 436 -7.49 -23.94 -0.09
N ALA A 437 -7.63 -25.11 -0.71
CA ALA A 437 -6.50 -26.00 -1.00
C ALA A 437 -5.47 -25.33 -1.93
N ALA A 438 -5.91 -24.49 -2.87
CA ALA A 438 -5.02 -23.74 -3.76
C ALA A 438 -4.29 -22.57 -3.07
N VAL A 439 -4.76 -22.11 -1.91
CA VAL A 439 -4.18 -20.97 -1.19
C VAL A 439 -2.81 -21.29 -0.60
N LEU A 440 -1.83 -20.41 -0.83
CA LEU A 440 -0.44 -20.51 -0.39
C LEU A 440 0.32 -21.75 -0.91
N MET A 441 -0.23 -22.45 -1.91
CA MET A 441 0.49 -23.51 -2.61
C MET A 441 1.56 -22.90 -3.51
N PRO A 442 2.85 -23.30 -3.37
CA PRO A 442 3.88 -22.84 -4.29
C PRO A 442 3.53 -23.35 -5.70
N LYS A 443 3.34 -22.43 -6.64
CA LYS A 443 3.25 -22.75 -8.07
C LYS A 443 4.62 -23.30 -8.51
N GLY A 444 4.76 -24.63 -8.43
CA GLY A 444 6.01 -25.33 -8.68
C GLY A 444 6.37 -26.42 -7.67
N GLY A 445 5.40 -26.94 -6.89
CA GLY A 445 5.56 -28.02 -5.92
C GLY A 445 6.36 -29.24 -6.41
N ARG A 446 7.67 -29.15 -6.28
CA ARG A 446 8.68 -30.19 -6.07
C ARG A 446 9.87 -29.45 -5.49
N ALA A 447 10.42 -29.95 -4.37
CA ALA A 447 11.70 -29.47 -3.87
C ALA A 447 12.67 -29.42 -5.06
N ALA A 448 13.27 -28.25 -5.32
CA ALA A 448 14.21 -28.11 -6.42
C ALA A 448 15.30 -29.17 -6.24
N ILE A 449 15.49 -30.04 -7.23
CA ILE A 449 16.56 -31.03 -7.21
C ILE A 449 17.84 -30.23 -7.40
N VAL A 450 18.56 -29.98 -6.30
CA VAL A 450 19.85 -29.33 -6.32
C VAL A 450 20.90 -30.35 -6.78
N PRO A 451 21.74 -30.05 -7.78
CA PRO A 451 22.86 -30.92 -8.13
C PRO A 451 23.80 -31.11 -6.92
N VAL A 452 24.17 -32.36 -6.61
CA VAL A 452 25.07 -32.70 -5.48
C VAL A 452 26.39 -31.90 -5.56
N ALA A 453 26.87 -31.60 -6.77
CA ALA A 453 28.08 -30.82 -6.98
C ALA A 453 28.00 -29.39 -6.39
N ASP A 454 26.83 -28.73 -6.45
CA ASP A 454 26.66 -27.37 -5.94
C ASP A 454 26.57 -27.33 -4.41
N LEU A 455 26.00 -28.39 -3.81
CA LEU A 455 26.04 -28.60 -2.38
C LEU A 455 27.49 -28.72 -1.88
N VAL A 456 28.32 -29.50 -2.59
CA VAL A 456 29.74 -29.70 -2.26
C VAL A 456 30.53 -28.39 -2.38
N LEU A 457 30.27 -27.57 -3.40
CA LEU A 457 30.93 -26.26 -3.54
C LEU A 457 30.58 -25.33 -2.37
N TRP A 458 29.31 -25.28 -1.96
CA TRP A 458 28.90 -24.48 -0.81
C TRP A 458 29.48 -24.99 0.51
N GLN A 459 29.54 -26.31 0.71
CA GLN A 459 30.18 -26.92 1.88
C GLN A 459 31.67 -26.56 1.95
N LYS A 460 32.41 -26.68 0.85
CA LYS A 460 33.81 -26.26 0.79
C LYS A 460 34.00 -24.77 1.11
N ALA A 461 33.05 -23.91 0.72
CA ALA A 461 33.08 -22.50 1.09
C ALA A 461 32.88 -22.29 2.59
N CYS A 462 31.97 -23.06 3.22
CA CYS A 462 31.73 -23.01 4.67
C CYS A 462 32.90 -23.58 5.48
N ASP A 463 33.58 -24.60 4.96
CA ASP A 463 34.74 -25.27 5.58
C ASP A 463 36.08 -24.60 5.23
N GLU A 464 36.05 -23.43 4.59
CA GLU A 464 37.24 -22.65 4.21
C GLU A 464 38.25 -23.41 3.31
N SER A 465 37.75 -24.34 2.50
CA SER A 465 38.55 -25.22 1.63
C SER A 465 38.27 -25.04 0.13
N LEU A 466 37.40 -24.10 -0.23
CA LEU A 466 37.11 -23.77 -1.63
C LEU A 466 38.29 -23.04 -2.28
N ASP A 467 38.65 -23.43 -3.50
CA ASP A 467 39.71 -22.80 -4.30
C ASP A 467 39.24 -22.40 -5.70
N ALA A 468 40.07 -21.65 -6.42
CA ALA A 468 39.76 -21.20 -7.78
C ALA A 468 39.54 -22.38 -8.74
N SER A 469 40.32 -23.47 -8.57
CA SER A 469 40.28 -24.63 -9.46
C SER A 469 38.94 -25.37 -9.40
N ALA A 470 38.34 -25.50 -8.21
CA ALA A 470 37.03 -26.10 -8.03
C ALA A 470 35.92 -25.29 -8.70
N LEU A 471 35.99 -23.96 -8.68
CA LEU A 471 35.01 -23.11 -9.35
C LEU A 471 35.17 -23.13 -10.88
N GLU A 472 36.40 -23.10 -11.38
CA GLU A 472 36.70 -23.20 -12.81
C GLU A 472 36.23 -24.54 -13.38
N ALA A 473 36.49 -25.65 -12.68
CA ALA A 473 35.99 -26.98 -13.04
C ALA A 473 34.45 -27.05 -13.05
N SER A 474 33.79 -26.20 -12.26
CA SER A 474 32.33 -26.10 -12.22
C SER A 474 31.75 -25.13 -13.25
N GLY A 475 32.56 -24.47 -14.08
CA GLY A 475 32.09 -23.58 -15.15
C GLY A 475 32.10 -22.08 -14.81
N PHE A 476 32.70 -21.66 -13.69
CA PHE A 476 32.92 -20.25 -13.38
C PHE A 476 34.35 -19.83 -13.74
N LEU A 477 34.51 -19.16 -14.88
CA LEU A 477 35.81 -18.76 -15.42
C LEU A 477 35.90 -17.23 -15.58
N PRO A 478 36.94 -16.57 -15.04
CA PRO A 478 37.96 -17.08 -14.11
C PRO A 478 37.39 -17.31 -12.70
N GLY A 479 37.90 -18.31 -11.96
CA GLY A 479 37.32 -18.73 -10.67
C GLY A 479 37.85 -18.00 -9.43
N GLY A 480 39.00 -17.32 -9.53
CA GLY A 480 39.72 -16.77 -8.38
C GLY A 480 38.93 -15.77 -7.52
N GLU A 481 38.42 -14.70 -8.12
CA GLU A 481 37.66 -13.67 -7.39
C GLU A 481 36.38 -14.23 -6.75
N LEU A 482 35.77 -15.22 -7.39
CA LEU A 482 34.55 -15.84 -6.92
C LEU A 482 34.82 -16.78 -5.72
N ALA A 483 35.94 -17.49 -5.72
CA ALA A 483 36.36 -18.33 -4.59
C ALA A 483 36.51 -17.46 -3.34
N ASP A 484 37.20 -16.33 -3.46
CA ASP A 484 37.38 -15.36 -2.37
C ASP A 484 36.04 -14.81 -1.86
N ALA A 485 35.11 -14.48 -2.76
CA ALA A 485 33.80 -13.96 -2.38
C ALA A 485 32.94 -14.99 -1.64
N LEU A 486 32.94 -16.25 -2.10
CA LEU A 486 32.20 -17.34 -1.46
C LEU A 486 32.78 -17.72 -0.10
N LEU A 487 34.12 -17.75 0.06
CA LEU A 487 34.77 -17.97 1.34
C LEU A 487 34.42 -16.88 2.36
N LYS A 488 34.36 -15.61 1.93
CA LYS A 488 34.04 -14.47 2.80
C LYS A 488 32.57 -14.42 3.22
N LEU A 489 31.64 -15.00 2.45
CA LEU A 489 30.20 -14.87 2.69
C LEU A 489 29.76 -15.50 4.03
N PRO A 490 30.07 -16.78 4.36
CA PRO A 490 29.78 -17.35 5.68
C PRO A 490 30.41 -16.58 6.85
N GLN A 491 31.59 -15.97 6.62
CA GLN A 491 32.33 -15.22 7.63
C GLN A 491 31.81 -13.80 7.85
N ALA A 492 30.97 -13.28 6.96
CA ALA A 492 30.46 -11.91 7.05
C ALA A 492 29.67 -11.70 8.35
N ALA A 493 29.89 -10.57 9.04
CA ALA A 493 29.25 -10.27 10.33
C ALA A 493 27.71 -10.32 10.26
N ALA A 494 27.12 -9.92 9.13
CA ALA A 494 25.68 -9.99 8.92
C ALA A 494 25.16 -11.44 8.85
N VAL A 495 25.94 -12.35 8.26
CA VAL A 495 25.61 -13.77 8.11
C VAL A 495 25.85 -14.54 9.41
N ARG A 496 26.95 -14.26 10.12
CA ARG A 496 27.20 -14.86 11.45
C ARG A 496 26.18 -14.46 12.51
N ALA A 497 25.54 -13.30 12.35
CA ALA A 497 24.48 -12.82 13.23
C ALA A 497 23.08 -13.39 12.90
N MET A 498 22.97 -14.28 11.90
CA MET A 498 21.70 -14.89 11.51
C MET A 498 21.20 -15.87 12.58
N SER A 499 19.87 -16.01 12.66
CA SER A 499 19.26 -17.11 13.43
C SER A 499 19.60 -18.46 12.79
N MET A 500 19.52 -19.55 13.56
CA MET A 500 19.69 -20.92 13.06
C MET A 500 18.81 -21.20 11.83
N ARG A 501 17.53 -20.83 11.90
CA ARG A 501 16.58 -21.01 10.80
C ARG A 501 16.97 -20.25 9.54
N SER A 502 17.36 -18.98 9.68
CA SER A 502 17.80 -18.16 8.54
C SER A 502 19.07 -18.75 7.91
N ARG A 503 19.96 -19.32 8.73
CA ARG A 503 21.20 -19.94 8.26
C ARG A 503 20.91 -21.20 7.45
N GLU A 504 20.02 -22.07 7.91
CA GLU A 504 19.56 -23.24 7.16
C GLU A 504 18.96 -22.84 5.80
N GLN A 505 18.14 -21.79 5.76
CA GLN A 505 17.59 -21.26 4.50
C GLN A 505 18.68 -20.79 3.53
N LEU A 506 19.70 -20.10 4.03
CA LEU A 506 20.84 -19.70 3.21
C LEU A 506 21.60 -20.93 2.67
N ASP A 507 21.79 -21.95 3.51
CA ASP A 507 22.50 -23.18 3.14
C ASP A 507 21.74 -23.99 2.07
N HIS A 508 20.41 -23.91 2.02
CA HIS A 508 19.59 -24.48 0.95
C HIS A 508 19.54 -23.60 -0.31
N LEU A 509 19.56 -22.28 -0.15
CA LEU A 509 19.43 -21.32 -1.24
C LEU A 509 20.73 -21.19 -2.05
N MET A 510 21.88 -21.14 -1.39
CA MET A 510 23.16 -20.88 -2.05
C MET A 510 23.48 -21.88 -3.18
N PRO A 511 23.33 -23.20 -3.00
CA PRO A 511 23.48 -24.16 -4.09
C PRO A 511 22.54 -23.90 -5.29
N GLN A 512 21.31 -23.46 -5.04
CA GLN A 512 20.36 -23.12 -6.12
C GLN A 512 20.75 -21.84 -6.87
N LEU A 513 21.39 -20.88 -6.17
CA LEU A 513 21.93 -19.67 -6.79
C LEU A 513 23.20 -19.96 -7.59
N LEU A 514 24.05 -20.89 -7.12
CA LEU A 514 25.21 -21.37 -7.88
C LEU A 514 24.78 -21.95 -9.23
N ASP A 515 23.85 -22.90 -9.22
CA ASP A 515 23.32 -23.51 -10.45
C ASP A 515 22.72 -22.46 -11.40
N ALA A 516 21.82 -21.62 -10.88
CA ALA A 516 21.16 -20.62 -11.70
C ALA A 516 22.15 -19.59 -12.28
N ALA A 517 23.11 -19.11 -11.48
CA ALA A 517 24.12 -18.15 -11.95
C ALA A 517 25.05 -18.76 -13.00
N ARG A 518 25.41 -20.04 -12.86
CA ARG A 518 26.22 -20.77 -13.84
C ARG A 518 25.57 -20.79 -15.23
N LEU A 519 24.25 -20.89 -15.28
CA LEU A 519 23.47 -20.94 -16.53
C LEU A 519 23.18 -19.54 -17.13
N SER A 520 23.63 -18.46 -16.49
CA SER A 520 23.39 -17.09 -16.96
C SER A 520 24.37 -16.64 -18.05
N VAL A 521 24.08 -15.51 -18.69
CA VAL A 521 24.95 -14.92 -19.73
C VAL A 521 26.28 -14.36 -19.19
N ALA A 522 26.36 -14.12 -17.88
CA ALA A 522 27.55 -13.59 -17.21
C ALA A 522 27.76 -14.26 -15.83
N PRO A 523 28.19 -15.54 -15.78
CA PRO A 523 28.17 -16.35 -14.56
C PRO A 523 28.95 -15.75 -13.39
N VAL A 524 30.20 -15.34 -13.62
CA VAL A 524 31.09 -14.82 -12.57
C VAL A 524 30.58 -13.47 -12.02
N PRO A 525 30.31 -12.43 -12.85
CA PRO A 525 29.76 -11.17 -12.35
C PRO A 525 28.40 -11.33 -11.67
N CYS A 526 27.52 -12.19 -12.20
CA CYS A 526 26.21 -12.47 -11.61
C CYS A 526 26.36 -13.00 -10.18
N LEU A 527 27.18 -14.03 -10.00
CA LEU A 527 27.33 -14.67 -8.69
C LEU A 527 28.04 -13.77 -7.67
N LEU A 528 29.04 -12.98 -8.09
CA LEU A 528 29.66 -11.96 -7.23
C LEU A 528 28.64 -10.94 -6.71
N ARG A 529 27.70 -10.51 -7.56
CA ARG A 529 26.59 -9.63 -7.16
C ARG A 529 25.62 -10.35 -6.22
N LEU A 530 25.28 -11.62 -6.49
CA LEU A 530 24.41 -12.41 -5.62
C LEU A 530 25.01 -12.61 -4.22
N CYS A 531 26.32 -12.87 -4.09
CA CYS A 531 26.98 -12.94 -2.78
C CYS A 531 26.83 -11.63 -1.99
N ARG A 532 27.03 -10.48 -2.64
CA ARG A 532 26.82 -9.16 -2.02
C ARG A 532 25.37 -8.92 -1.64
N LEU A 533 24.42 -9.35 -2.48
CA LEU A 533 23.00 -9.30 -2.13
C LEU A 533 22.69 -10.16 -0.90
N MET A 534 23.17 -11.41 -0.85
CA MET A 534 22.94 -12.30 0.30
C MET A 534 23.47 -11.68 1.59
N GLN A 535 24.62 -11.00 1.55
CA GLN A 535 25.12 -10.25 2.69
C GLN A 535 24.20 -9.07 3.07
N ALA A 536 23.69 -8.32 2.08
CA ALA A 536 22.78 -7.19 2.29
C ALA A 536 21.41 -7.62 2.86
N VAL A 537 20.93 -8.82 2.51
CA VAL A 537 19.64 -9.36 2.97
C VAL A 537 19.76 -10.41 4.07
N ALA A 538 20.96 -10.68 4.60
CA ALA A 538 21.20 -11.74 5.58
C ALA A 538 20.27 -11.66 6.81
N ARG A 539 19.98 -10.44 7.29
CA ARG A 539 19.06 -10.21 8.43
C ARG A 539 17.59 -10.15 8.06
N ARG A 540 17.26 -10.35 6.78
CA ARG A 540 15.90 -10.33 6.22
C ARG A 540 15.57 -11.73 5.73
N SER A 541 15.31 -12.65 6.65
CA SER A 541 14.98 -14.08 6.38
C SER A 541 13.88 -14.26 5.34
N SER A 542 13.02 -13.26 5.24
CA SER A 542 12.01 -13.12 4.23
C SER A 542 12.47 -13.08 2.78
N TYR A 543 13.60 -12.45 2.46
CA TYR A 543 14.11 -12.49 1.10
C TYR A 543 14.79 -13.82 0.79
N LEU A 544 15.35 -14.48 1.81
CA LEU A 544 16.00 -15.78 1.65
C LEU A 544 14.97 -16.87 1.35
N ALA A 545 13.92 -16.98 2.19
CA ALA A 545 12.84 -17.93 1.97
C ALA A 545 12.11 -17.71 0.62
N LEU A 546 11.97 -16.45 0.17
CA LEU A 546 11.44 -16.14 -1.16
C LEU A 546 12.19 -16.82 -2.28
N LEU A 547 13.50 -16.59 -2.31
CA LEU A 547 14.36 -17.03 -3.39
C LEU A 547 14.57 -18.55 -3.34
N GLU A 548 14.48 -19.14 -2.15
CA GLU A 548 14.50 -20.58 -1.95
C GLU A 548 13.21 -21.23 -2.50
N GLU A 549 12.05 -20.72 -2.11
CA GLU A 549 10.75 -21.33 -2.41
C GLU A 549 10.22 -21.05 -3.83
N GLN A 550 10.67 -19.97 -4.48
CA GLN A 550 10.11 -19.50 -5.76
C GLN A 550 11.16 -19.53 -6.89
N PRO A 551 11.26 -20.64 -7.65
CA PRO A 551 12.22 -20.76 -8.76
C PRO A 551 12.08 -19.65 -9.82
N GLY A 552 10.85 -19.21 -10.10
CA GLY A 552 10.61 -18.12 -11.05
C GLY A 552 11.17 -16.78 -10.57
N ALA A 553 11.09 -16.51 -9.26
CA ALA A 553 11.62 -15.29 -8.66
C ALA A 553 13.16 -15.31 -8.66
N ARG A 554 13.75 -16.46 -8.29
CA ARG A 554 15.19 -16.69 -8.39
C ARG A 554 15.71 -16.54 -9.82
N LYS A 555 15.01 -17.09 -10.81
CA LYS A 555 15.37 -16.95 -12.23
C LYS A 555 15.39 -15.49 -12.67
N ARG A 556 14.34 -14.70 -12.33
CA ARG A 556 14.29 -13.26 -12.64
C ARG A 556 15.43 -12.49 -11.97
N LEU A 557 15.72 -12.78 -10.71
CA LEU A 557 16.81 -12.15 -9.98
C LEU A 557 18.17 -12.43 -10.64
N VAL A 558 18.44 -13.69 -10.96
CA VAL A 558 19.69 -14.12 -11.61
C VAL A 558 19.81 -13.48 -13.00
N GLN A 559 18.74 -13.46 -13.78
CA GLN A 559 18.73 -12.81 -15.08
C GLN A 559 19.06 -11.32 -14.96
N LEU A 560 18.39 -10.59 -14.06
CA LEU A 560 18.70 -9.18 -13.80
C LEU A 560 20.17 -8.97 -13.41
N PHE A 561 20.70 -9.83 -12.54
CA PHE A 561 22.06 -9.71 -12.01
C PHE A 561 23.13 -10.07 -13.05
N ALA A 562 22.78 -10.87 -14.05
CA ALA A 562 23.61 -11.15 -15.21
C ALA A 562 23.55 -10.01 -16.24
N ASP A 563 22.35 -9.49 -16.50
CA ASP A 563 22.06 -8.56 -17.61
C ASP A 563 22.43 -7.11 -17.29
N SER A 564 22.28 -6.65 -16.04
CA SER A 564 22.54 -5.25 -15.68
C SER A 564 23.32 -5.09 -14.38
N ALA A 565 24.52 -4.54 -14.49
CA ALA A 565 25.31 -4.15 -13.32
C ALA A 565 24.64 -3.03 -12.52
N PHE A 566 24.13 -2.01 -13.20
CA PHE A 566 23.50 -0.83 -12.58
C PHE A 566 22.30 -1.23 -11.72
N LEU A 567 21.36 -2.01 -12.29
CA LEU A 567 20.18 -2.42 -11.56
C LEU A 567 20.52 -3.36 -10.41
N ALA A 568 21.47 -4.29 -10.60
CA ALA A 568 21.94 -5.16 -9.52
C ALA A 568 22.52 -4.35 -8.34
N GLU A 569 23.39 -3.36 -8.61
CA GLU A 569 23.93 -2.49 -7.54
C GLU A 569 22.84 -1.67 -6.86
N ARG A 570 21.78 -1.25 -7.58
CA ARG A 570 20.62 -0.60 -6.96
C ARG A 570 19.87 -1.54 -6.02
N VAL A 571 19.61 -2.78 -6.41
CA VAL A 571 18.96 -3.79 -5.56
C VAL A 571 19.81 -4.12 -4.33
N ILE A 572 21.13 -4.24 -4.49
CA ILE A 572 22.04 -4.51 -3.36
C ILE A 572 22.03 -3.34 -2.36
N ALA A 573 22.10 -2.10 -2.86
CA ALA A 573 22.08 -0.90 -2.01
C ALA A 573 20.71 -0.66 -1.36
N GLN A 574 19.63 -1.02 -2.04
CA GLN A 574 18.25 -0.85 -1.58
C GLN A 574 17.46 -2.14 -1.80
N PRO A 575 17.57 -3.14 -0.88
CA PRO A 575 16.93 -4.45 -1.07
C PRO A 575 15.42 -4.41 -1.15
N LEU A 576 14.78 -3.30 -0.82
CA LEU A 576 13.35 -3.12 -1.04
C LEU A 576 12.95 -3.23 -2.53
N LEU A 577 13.85 -2.87 -3.44
CA LEU A 577 13.62 -2.99 -4.89
C LEU A 577 13.50 -4.45 -5.34
N LEU A 578 13.86 -5.43 -4.50
CA LEU A 578 13.57 -6.84 -4.77
C LEU A 578 12.09 -7.08 -5.00
N ASP A 579 11.21 -6.34 -4.33
CA ASP A 579 9.77 -6.51 -4.50
C ASP A 579 9.32 -6.21 -5.93
N ASP A 580 9.96 -5.23 -6.59
CA ASP A 580 9.71 -4.89 -7.98
C ASP A 580 10.21 -6.00 -8.93
N VAL A 581 11.38 -6.61 -8.66
CA VAL A 581 11.94 -7.73 -9.45
C VAL A 581 11.09 -9.00 -9.31
N LEU A 582 10.52 -9.20 -8.12
CA LEU A 582 9.91 -10.46 -7.74
C LEU A 582 8.40 -10.46 -8.01
N ASP A 583 7.75 -9.31 -8.24
CA ASP A 583 6.34 -9.23 -8.68
C ASP A 583 6.17 -9.81 -10.10
N PRO A 584 5.39 -10.89 -10.30
CA PRO A 584 5.16 -11.48 -11.61
C PRO A 584 4.35 -10.59 -12.56
N ARG A 585 3.73 -9.51 -12.07
CA ARG A 585 2.96 -8.54 -12.88
C ARG A 585 3.80 -7.35 -13.34
N ILE A 586 5.12 -7.44 -13.25
CA ILE A 586 6.01 -6.35 -13.67
C ILE A 586 5.78 -5.92 -15.13
N ASP A 587 5.26 -6.83 -15.95
CA ASP A 587 4.90 -6.62 -17.35
C ASP A 587 3.66 -5.73 -17.52
N GLN A 588 2.80 -5.64 -16.51
CA GLN A 588 1.54 -4.89 -16.51
C GLN A 588 1.68 -3.49 -15.88
N LEU A 589 2.88 -3.13 -15.42
CA LEU A 589 3.09 -1.86 -14.73
C LEU A 589 2.85 -0.67 -15.68
N PRO A 590 2.14 0.36 -15.23
CA PRO A 590 1.78 1.49 -16.08
C PRO A 590 3.01 2.40 -16.26
N PHE A 591 3.61 2.41 -17.45
CA PHE A 591 4.85 3.15 -17.75
C PHE A 591 4.62 4.52 -18.39
N LYS A 592 3.39 5.03 -18.49
CA LYS A 592 3.12 6.30 -19.19
C LYS A 592 3.38 7.48 -18.27
N ARG A 593 3.61 8.64 -18.89
CA ARG A 593 3.82 9.93 -18.20
C ARG A 593 2.72 10.23 -17.18
N VAL A 594 1.46 10.00 -17.57
CA VAL A 594 0.28 10.24 -16.75
C VAL A 594 0.29 9.38 -15.48
N ASP A 595 0.80 8.16 -15.58
CA ASP A 595 0.81 7.20 -14.48
C ASP A 595 1.83 7.60 -13.41
N ILE A 596 3.02 8.04 -13.82
CA ILE A 596 4.07 8.57 -12.93
C ILE A 596 3.54 9.76 -12.13
N VAL A 597 2.87 10.70 -12.81
CA VAL A 597 2.27 11.88 -12.18
C VAL A 597 1.17 11.47 -11.20
N ALA A 598 0.25 10.60 -11.62
CA ALA A 598 -0.83 10.12 -10.75
C ALA A 598 -0.31 9.34 -9.52
N GLU A 599 0.79 8.61 -9.67
CA GLU A 599 1.41 7.89 -8.55
C GLU A 599 2.07 8.84 -7.55
N ILE A 600 2.86 9.83 -7.99
CA ILE A 600 3.41 10.80 -7.04
C ILE A 600 2.32 11.61 -6.36
N THR A 601 1.24 12.00 -7.07
CA THR A 601 0.13 12.72 -6.47
C THR A 601 -0.53 11.89 -5.36
N ARG A 602 -0.70 10.58 -5.58
CA ARG A 602 -1.19 9.67 -4.54
C ARG A 602 -0.23 9.56 -3.37
N VAL A 603 1.08 9.47 -3.63
CA VAL A 603 2.10 9.44 -2.57
C VAL A 603 1.98 10.69 -1.71
N LEU A 604 1.98 11.87 -2.35
CA LEU A 604 1.86 13.17 -1.67
C LEU A 604 0.55 13.31 -0.87
N ALA A 605 -0.57 12.79 -1.38
CA ALA A 605 -1.86 12.83 -0.69
C ALA A 605 -1.92 11.94 0.57
N THR A 606 -0.98 11.00 0.73
CA THR A 606 -0.91 10.11 1.92
C THR A 606 0.08 10.58 2.98
N LEU A 607 0.78 11.69 2.74
CA LEU A 607 1.77 12.22 3.66
C LEU A 607 1.09 12.89 4.86
N ASP A 608 1.57 12.59 6.07
CA ASP A 608 1.20 13.30 7.29
C ASP A 608 2.06 14.57 7.38
N GLU A 609 1.42 15.74 7.43
CA GLU A 609 2.07 17.05 7.35
C GLU A 609 2.99 17.37 8.55
N ARG A 610 3.11 16.45 9.52
CA ARG A 610 3.81 16.66 10.79
C ARG A 610 5.29 16.25 10.79
N GLU A 611 5.79 15.52 9.78
CA GLU A 611 7.17 14.99 9.78
C GLU A 611 7.85 15.03 8.39
N ALA A 612 8.51 16.14 8.07
CA ALA A 612 9.13 16.39 6.76
C ALA A 612 10.21 15.35 6.35
N GLU A 613 10.91 14.73 7.29
CA GLU A 613 11.90 13.69 7.00
C GLU A 613 11.22 12.41 6.46
N ALA A 614 10.12 11.99 7.08
CA ALA A 614 9.36 10.82 6.64
C ALA A 614 8.73 11.06 5.25
N GLU A 615 8.28 12.28 4.98
CA GLU A 615 7.80 12.70 3.67
C GLU A 615 8.88 12.64 2.60
N LEU A 616 10.08 13.14 2.91
CA LEU A 616 11.22 13.10 2.00
C LEU A 616 11.66 11.65 1.71
N GLU A 617 11.69 10.79 2.72
CA GLU A 617 11.95 9.36 2.55
C GLU A 617 10.94 8.71 1.61
N ARG A 618 9.65 9.05 1.74
CA ARG A 618 8.58 8.53 0.89
C ARG A 618 8.71 8.97 -0.57
N ILE A 619 9.06 10.24 -0.82
CA ILE A 619 9.34 10.76 -2.17
C ILE A 619 10.53 10.00 -2.77
N ASN A 620 11.53 9.70 -1.96
CA ASN A 620 12.72 8.96 -2.40
C ASN A 620 12.44 7.49 -2.70
N GLU A 621 11.65 6.80 -1.87
CA GLU A 621 11.15 5.45 -2.16
C GLU A 621 10.41 5.41 -3.51
N PHE A 622 9.51 6.37 -3.74
CA PHE A 622 8.79 6.51 -5.00
C PHE A 622 9.73 6.72 -6.19
N LYS A 623 10.70 7.64 -6.06
CA LYS A 623 11.69 7.92 -7.11
C LYS A 623 12.52 6.69 -7.42
N ALA A 624 13.01 5.99 -6.41
CA ALA A 624 13.84 4.80 -6.57
C ALA A 624 13.08 3.68 -7.29
N SER A 625 11.89 3.33 -6.81
CA SER A 625 11.07 2.28 -7.43
C SER A 625 10.66 2.63 -8.86
N THR A 626 10.26 3.88 -9.13
CA THR A 626 9.86 4.29 -10.49
C THR A 626 11.05 4.31 -11.45
N ALA A 627 12.21 4.83 -11.05
CA ALA A 627 13.42 4.79 -11.87
C ALA A 627 13.88 3.35 -12.13
N PHE A 628 13.78 2.48 -11.13
CA PHE A 628 14.13 1.07 -11.23
C PHE A 628 13.21 0.32 -12.22
N ARG A 629 11.89 0.52 -12.13
CA ARG A 629 10.91 -0.03 -13.08
C ARG A 629 11.14 0.45 -14.52
N LEU A 630 11.50 1.72 -14.71
CA LEU A 630 11.91 2.22 -16.03
C LEU A 630 13.20 1.56 -16.53
N GLY A 631 14.15 1.31 -15.63
CA GLY A 631 15.38 0.59 -15.93
C GLY A 631 15.13 -0.84 -16.39
N LEU A 632 14.24 -1.57 -15.70
CA LEU A 632 13.84 -2.92 -16.11
C LEU A 632 13.16 -2.91 -17.47
N ALA A 633 12.20 -2.01 -17.70
CA ALA A 633 11.51 -1.91 -18.99
C ALA A 633 12.45 -1.57 -20.16
N PHE A 634 13.46 -0.73 -19.92
CA PHE A 634 14.51 -0.45 -20.90
C PHE A 634 15.41 -1.67 -21.14
N ASN A 635 15.85 -2.34 -20.08
CA ASN A 635 16.71 -3.54 -20.17
C ASN A 635 16.04 -4.68 -20.94
N ASP A 636 14.73 -4.86 -20.73
CA ASP A 636 13.92 -5.89 -21.40
C ASP A 636 13.55 -5.50 -22.85
N GLY A 637 13.94 -4.32 -23.33
CA GLY A 637 13.59 -3.81 -24.66
C GLY A 637 12.12 -3.41 -24.84
N ARG A 638 11.36 -3.28 -23.74
CA ARG A 638 9.93 -2.90 -23.75
C ARG A 638 9.70 -1.41 -24.01
N VAL A 639 10.73 -0.58 -23.78
CA VAL A 639 10.69 0.87 -23.98
C VAL A 639 12.00 1.31 -24.60
N ASP A 640 11.94 2.11 -25.68
CA ASP A 640 13.14 2.64 -26.34
C ASP A 640 13.87 3.70 -25.49
N ALA A 641 15.11 4.02 -25.88
CA ALA A 641 15.97 4.98 -25.19
C ALA A 641 15.38 6.40 -25.09
N VAL A 642 14.73 6.90 -26.15
CA VAL A 642 14.19 8.26 -26.21
C VAL A 642 13.00 8.41 -25.26
N ALA A 643 12.09 7.42 -25.28
CA ALA A 643 10.96 7.34 -24.37
C ALA A 643 11.42 7.17 -22.92
N THR A 644 12.44 6.34 -22.68
CA THR A 644 13.03 6.14 -21.35
C THR A 644 13.59 7.46 -20.81
N ALA A 645 14.39 8.18 -21.59
CA ALA A 645 15.00 9.43 -21.16
C ALA A 645 13.96 10.53 -20.84
N ARG A 646 12.89 10.60 -21.66
CA ARG A 646 11.76 11.50 -21.43
C ARG A 646 10.98 11.16 -20.15
N ARG A 647 10.82 9.87 -19.85
CA ARG A 647 10.14 9.40 -18.63
C ARG A 647 10.99 9.65 -17.38
N LEU A 648 12.30 9.46 -17.46
CA LEU A 648 13.23 9.84 -16.39
C LEU A 648 13.19 11.35 -16.12
N ALA A 649 13.11 12.18 -17.16
CA ALA A 649 12.92 13.63 -17.01
C ALA A 649 11.56 13.99 -16.37
N THR A 650 10.49 13.28 -16.72
CA THR A 650 9.17 13.46 -16.09
C THR A 650 9.23 13.10 -14.60
N LEU A 651 9.90 12.01 -14.26
CA LEU A 651 10.09 11.59 -12.87
C LEU A 651 10.86 12.64 -12.07
N ALA A 652 11.98 13.14 -12.61
CA ALA A 652 12.76 14.19 -11.97
C ALA A 652 11.95 15.49 -11.77
N GLU A 653 11.20 15.92 -12.79
CA GLU A 653 10.30 17.07 -12.70
C GLU A 653 9.25 16.90 -11.60
N SER A 654 8.63 15.72 -11.54
CA SER A 654 7.64 15.39 -10.50
C SER A 654 8.24 15.47 -9.09
N VAL A 655 9.47 14.98 -8.92
CA VAL A 655 10.22 15.05 -7.66
C VAL A 655 10.57 16.49 -7.30
N VAL A 656 11.02 17.30 -8.26
CA VAL A 656 11.36 18.72 -8.02
C VAL A 656 10.11 19.51 -7.64
N ILE A 657 8.95 19.25 -8.25
CA ILE A 657 7.66 19.84 -7.86
C ILE A 657 7.33 19.49 -6.40
N ALA A 658 7.39 18.21 -6.06
CA ALA A 658 7.12 17.72 -4.71
C ALA A 658 8.04 18.34 -3.64
N VAL A 659 9.35 18.33 -3.89
CA VAL A 659 10.35 18.90 -2.97
C VAL A 659 10.20 20.42 -2.84
N THR A 660 9.86 21.12 -3.93
CA THR A 660 9.61 22.57 -3.90
C THR A 660 8.42 22.91 -3.02
N ALA A 661 7.30 22.21 -3.21
CA ALA A 661 6.08 22.39 -2.41
C ALA A 661 6.32 22.07 -0.93
N LEU A 662 7.04 20.97 -0.65
CA LEU A 662 7.42 20.59 0.70
C LEU A 662 8.28 21.71 1.35
N SER A 663 9.24 22.25 0.59
CA SER A 663 10.22 23.23 1.10
C SER A 663 9.54 24.56 1.41
N GLU A 664 8.61 24.95 0.55
CA GLU A 664 7.77 26.13 0.73
C GLU A 664 6.88 25.99 1.96
N ARG A 665 6.22 24.84 2.13
CA ARG A 665 5.35 24.59 3.29
C ARG A 665 6.09 24.71 4.61
N GLU A 666 7.29 24.12 4.72
CA GLU A 666 8.12 24.24 5.92
C GLU A 666 8.54 25.70 6.18
N LEU A 667 8.93 26.42 5.12
CA LEU A 667 9.34 27.81 5.23
C LEU A 667 8.18 28.72 5.66
N ILE A 668 6.97 28.48 5.13
CA ILE A 668 5.74 29.17 5.53
C ILE A 668 5.43 28.90 7.00
N ALA A 669 5.55 27.66 7.47
CA ALA A 669 5.32 27.34 8.88
C ALA A 669 6.28 28.09 9.83
N GLN A 670 7.51 28.39 9.39
CA GLN A 670 8.52 29.06 10.21
C GLN A 670 8.49 30.60 10.12
N HIS A 671 8.16 31.14 8.95
CA HIS A 671 8.35 32.57 8.63
C HIS A 671 7.11 33.25 8.05
N GLY A 672 6.03 32.51 7.79
CA GLY A 672 4.86 32.98 7.07
C GLY A 672 5.07 33.12 5.56
N ARG A 673 4.03 33.61 4.89
CA ARG A 673 3.95 33.83 3.44
C ARG A 673 4.37 35.26 3.09
N LEU A 674 4.92 35.43 1.90
CA LEU A 674 5.04 36.76 1.30
C LEU A 674 3.67 37.18 0.74
N PRO A 675 3.33 38.48 0.77
CA PRO A 675 2.06 38.97 0.24
C PRO A 675 1.94 38.72 -1.27
N GLY A 676 0.71 38.44 -1.73
CA GLY A 676 0.37 38.15 -3.12
C GLY A 676 -0.21 36.75 -3.32
N THR A 677 -0.55 36.41 -4.56
CA THR A 677 -1.02 35.07 -4.94
C THR A 677 0.15 34.16 -5.30
N GLY A 678 0.16 32.93 -4.81
CA GLY A 678 1.23 31.97 -5.08
C GLY A 678 2.58 32.36 -4.46
N SER A 679 3.64 31.62 -4.81
CA SER A 679 4.94 31.73 -4.14
C SER A 679 5.81 32.85 -4.68
N GLY A 680 5.64 33.26 -5.94
CA GLY A 680 6.58 34.14 -6.64
C GLY A 680 7.98 33.54 -6.78
N PHE A 681 8.10 32.21 -6.80
CA PHE A 681 9.36 31.47 -6.95
C PHE A 681 9.25 30.47 -8.10
N ALA A 682 10.31 30.34 -8.91
CA ALA A 682 10.37 29.44 -10.05
C ALA A 682 11.67 28.65 -10.06
N VAL A 683 11.55 27.38 -10.48
CA VAL A 683 12.68 26.49 -10.73
C VAL A 683 12.76 26.23 -12.24
N LEU A 684 13.88 26.58 -12.85
CA LEU A 684 14.20 26.29 -14.25
C LEU A 684 15.06 25.03 -14.34
N GLY A 685 14.61 24.05 -15.11
CA GLY A 685 15.43 22.90 -15.49
C GLY A 685 16.22 23.21 -16.75
N TYR A 686 17.54 23.12 -16.68
CA TYR A 686 18.48 23.25 -17.80
C TYR A 686 18.98 21.87 -18.25
N GLY A 687 19.86 21.87 -19.25
CA GLY A 687 20.61 20.69 -19.66
C GLY A 687 19.72 19.49 -20.00
N SER A 688 20.09 18.31 -19.51
CA SER A 688 19.36 17.07 -19.83
C SER A 688 17.95 17.04 -19.21
N MET A 689 17.73 17.70 -18.07
CA MET A 689 16.39 17.81 -17.47
C MET A 689 15.47 18.71 -18.30
N GLY A 690 15.97 19.89 -18.65
CA GLY A 690 15.25 20.88 -19.45
C GLY A 690 14.91 20.35 -20.84
N GLY A 691 15.86 19.68 -21.48
CA GLY A 691 15.66 19.02 -22.77
C GLY A 691 15.03 17.63 -22.72
N LYS A 692 14.48 17.20 -21.58
CA LYS A 692 13.74 15.93 -21.42
C LYS A 692 14.52 14.68 -21.88
N GLU A 693 15.82 14.65 -21.60
CA GLU A 693 16.78 13.61 -22.03
C GLU A 693 17.65 13.13 -20.86
N LEU A 694 17.05 12.91 -19.68
CA LEU A 694 17.80 12.39 -18.53
C LEU A 694 18.20 10.93 -18.74
N GLY A 695 19.42 10.57 -18.32
CA GLY A 695 19.82 9.18 -18.12
C GLY A 695 19.64 8.74 -16.67
N PHE A 696 19.88 7.46 -16.39
CA PHE A 696 19.68 6.87 -15.05
C PHE A 696 20.58 7.46 -13.95
N ALA A 697 21.73 8.03 -14.34
CA ALA A 697 22.71 8.63 -13.46
C ALA A 697 22.97 10.11 -13.79
N SER A 698 21.98 10.79 -14.37
CA SER A 698 22.08 12.22 -14.68
C SER A 698 21.86 13.10 -13.45
N ASP A 699 22.68 14.15 -13.34
CA ASP A 699 22.46 15.26 -12.41
C ASP A 699 21.31 16.15 -12.90
N LEU A 700 20.76 16.98 -12.00
CA LEU A 700 19.75 17.98 -12.34
C LEU A 700 20.39 19.38 -12.44
N ASP A 701 20.41 19.93 -13.65
CA ASP A 701 20.83 21.31 -13.87
C ASP A 701 19.69 22.27 -13.50
N LEU A 702 19.77 22.97 -12.36
CA LEU A 702 18.68 23.82 -11.83
C LEU A 702 19.10 25.28 -11.65
N VAL A 703 18.23 26.21 -12.06
CA VAL A 703 18.38 27.66 -11.80
C VAL A 703 17.12 28.19 -11.12
N PHE A 704 17.29 29.03 -10.10
CA PHE A 704 16.19 29.56 -9.31
C PHE A 704 15.96 31.05 -9.59
N VAL A 705 14.71 31.42 -9.82
CA VAL A 705 14.29 32.80 -10.09
C VAL A 705 13.11 33.18 -9.20
N TYR A 706 13.03 34.44 -8.78
CA TYR A 706 11.90 34.96 -7.99
C TYR A 706 11.33 36.26 -8.57
N ASP A 707 10.10 36.58 -8.15
CA ASP A 707 9.38 37.79 -8.51
C ASP A 707 10.04 39.05 -7.91
N SER A 708 10.54 39.94 -8.78
CA SER A 708 11.18 41.20 -8.40
C SER A 708 10.29 42.09 -7.52
N HIS A 709 8.98 42.09 -7.73
CA HIS A 709 8.06 42.95 -6.96
C HIS A 709 8.01 42.57 -5.48
N ARG A 710 8.32 41.31 -5.17
CA ARG A 710 8.35 40.77 -3.81
C ARG A 710 9.74 40.81 -3.17
N ALA A 711 10.74 41.41 -3.83
CA ALA A 711 12.10 41.45 -3.28
C ALA A 711 12.16 42.12 -1.89
N ARG A 712 11.46 43.25 -1.72
CA ARG A 712 11.54 44.13 -0.53
C ARG A 712 10.35 44.02 0.43
N VAL A 713 9.41 43.11 0.18
CA VAL A 713 8.25 42.89 1.06
C VAL A 713 8.61 41.94 2.20
N MET A 714 7.89 42.03 3.32
CA MET A 714 8.08 41.17 4.49
C MET A 714 7.08 40.02 4.48
N SER A 715 7.49 38.85 4.96
CA SER A 715 6.56 37.74 5.21
C SER A 715 5.70 37.96 6.46
N ASP A 716 4.56 37.28 6.55
CA ASP A 716 3.49 37.53 7.53
C ASP A 716 3.51 36.64 8.81
N GLY A 717 4.57 35.86 9.03
CA GLY A 717 4.66 34.94 10.17
C GLY A 717 5.40 35.52 11.38
N ASP A 718 5.46 34.73 12.46
CA ASP A 718 6.04 35.12 13.76
C ASP A 718 7.51 35.57 13.70
N ARG A 719 8.25 35.10 12.68
CA ARG A 719 9.65 35.45 12.42
C ARG A 719 9.77 35.97 10.98
N PRO A 720 9.36 37.22 10.71
CA PRO A 720 9.23 37.71 9.35
C PRO A 720 10.60 37.86 8.67
N LEU A 721 10.64 37.58 7.37
CA LEU A 721 11.82 37.73 6.52
C LEU A 721 11.50 38.67 5.35
N GLU A 722 12.48 39.47 4.97
CA GLU A 722 12.45 40.21 3.70
C GLU A 722 12.50 39.22 2.53
N GLY A 723 11.74 39.51 1.46
CA GLY A 723 11.52 38.60 0.33
C GLY A 723 12.79 38.04 -0.30
N VAL A 724 13.83 38.84 -0.52
CA VAL A 724 15.13 38.33 -1.03
C VAL A 724 15.68 37.21 -0.14
N ARG A 725 15.65 37.39 1.18
CA ARG A 725 16.14 36.39 2.14
C ARG A 725 15.21 35.18 2.22
N TRP A 726 13.91 35.41 2.10
CA TRP A 726 12.89 34.34 2.06
C TRP A 726 13.14 33.42 0.86
N TYR A 727 13.32 33.97 -0.35
CA TYR A 727 13.62 33.20 -1.56
C TYR A 727 14.99 32.52 -1.53
N GLN A 728 16.01 33.17 -0.95
CA GLN A 728 17.32 32.53 -0.76
C GLN A 728 17.23 31.30 0.15
N ARG A 729 16.44 31.37 1.23
CA ARG A 729 16.20 30.21 2.11
C ARG A 729 15.41 29.12 1.40
N LEU A 730 14.40 29.48 0.61
CA LEU A 730 13.63 28.50 -0.17
C LEU A 730 14.52 27.76 -1.15
N ALA A 731 15.30 28.47 -1.97
CA ALA A 731 16.23 27.85 -2.92
C ALA A 731 17.26 26.95 -2.23
N GLN A 732 17.82 27.39 -1.11
CA GLN A 732 18.77 26.59 -0.32
C GLN A 732 18.11 25.33 0.25
N ARG A 733 16.85 25.42 0.68
CA ARG A 733 16.09 24.29 1.22
C ARG A 733 15.79 23.26 0.14
N VAL A 734 15.33 23.69 -1.03
CA VAL A 734 15.10 22.80 -2.19
C VAL A 734 16.38 22.06 -2.56
N LEU A 735 17.50 22.78 -2.65
CA LEU A 735 18.81 22.17 -2.96
C LEU A 735 19.23 21.17 -1.89
N ASN A 736 19.08 21.53 -0.61
CA ASN A 736 19.41 20.63 0.50
C ASN A 736 18.60 19.34 0.44
N TRP A 737 17.29 19.41 0.23
CA TRP A 737 16.45 18.22 0.24
C TRP A 737 16.58 17.32 -0.98
N LEU A 738 16.91 17.89 -2.14
CA LEU A 738 17.28 17.07 -3.29
C LEU A 738 18.57 16.27 -3.03
N THR A 739 19.51 16.86 -2.28
CA THR A 739 20.87 16.32 -2.12
C THR A 739 21.10 15.58 -0.82
N VAL A 740 20.31 15.77 0.24
CA VAL A 740 20.54 15.14 1.55
C VAL A 740 20.49 13.60 1.47
N LEU A 741 21.36 12.95 2.22
CA LEU A 741 21.41 11.49 2.30
C LEU A 741 20.43 10.98 3.35
N THR A 742 19.33 10.38 2.89
CA THR A 742 18.32 9.72 3.74
C THR A 742 18.60 8.21 3.86
N ARG A 743 17.80 7.48 4.64
CA ARG A 743 17.86 6.00 4.66
C ARG A 743 17.59 5.37 3.30
N ALA A 744 16.84 6.07 2.44
CA ALA A 744 16.55 5.66 1.06
C ALA A 744 17.58 6.19 0.04
N GLY A 745 18.66 6.85 0.47
CA GLY A 745 19.67 7.45 -0.39
C GLY A 745 19.45 8.95 -0.65
N ARG A 746 20.04 9.49 -1.73
CA ARG A 746 19.79 10.86 -2.21
C ARG A 746 18.73 10.85 -3.30
N LEU A 747 17.96 11.93 -3.44
CA LEU A 747 17.03 12.07 -4.57
C LEU A 747 17.83 12.29 -5.87
N TYR A 748 18.58 13.39 -5.93
CA TYR A 748 19.39 13.76 -7.08
C TYR A 748 20.61 14.58 -6.67
N GLU A 749 21.69 14.44 -7.42
CA GLU A 749 22.74 15.46 -7.46
C GLU A 749 22.22 16.66 -8.26
N VAL A 750 22.58 17.87 -7.83
CA VAL A 750 22.08 19.13 -8.40
C VAL A 750 23.25 20.00 -8.82
N ASP A 751 23.23 20.47 -10.07
CA ASP A 751 24.17 21.44 -10.61
C ASP A 751 23.46 22.79 -10.83
N ALA A 752 23.86 23.81 -10.08
CA ALA A 752 23.32 25.16 -10.20
C ALA A 752 24.27 26.13 -10.92
N ARG A 753 25.29 25.63 -11.65
CA ARG A 753 26.34 26.48 -12.26
C ARG A 753 25.90 27.26 -13.50
N LEU A 754 24.77 26.91 -14.11
CA LEU A 754 24.21 27.61 -15.29
C LEU A 754 23.41 28.88 -14.93
N ARG A 755 23.37 29.26 -13.64
CA ARG A 755 22.76 30.53 -13.20
C ARG A 755 23.62 31.74 -13.61
N PRO A 756 23.05 32.96 -13.66
CA PRO A 756 23.79 34.19 -13.94
C PRO A 756 25.07 34.33 -13.09
N ASP A 757 26.19 34.69 -13.71
CA ASP A 757 27.53 34.77 -13.09
C ASP A 757 28.07 33.45 -12.51
N GLY A 758 27.43 32.32 -12.84
CA GLY A 758 27.84 30.97 -12.48
C GLY A 758 28.00 30.75 -10.98
N SER A 759 29.07 30.06 -10.58
CA SER A 759 29.35 29.79 -9.16
C SER A 759 29.59 31.04 -8.30
N LYS A 760 29.91 32.18 -8.92
CA LYS A 760 30.12 33.47 -8.24
C LYS A 760 28.82 34.27 -8.07
N GLY A 761 27.76 33.91 -8.81
CA GLY A 761 26.45 34.53 -8.69
C GLY A 761 25.64 34.02 -7.49
N LEU A 762 24.63 34.79 -7.10
CA LEU A 762 23.65 34.39 -6.10
C LEU A 762 22.93 33.09 -6.52
N LEU A 763 22.55 32.25 -5.55
CA LEU A 763 21.85 31.00 -5.82
C LEU A 763 20.48 31.22 -6.48
N VAL A 764 19.82 32.32 -6.11
CA VAL A 764 18.54 32.76 -6.66
C VAL A 764 18.66 34.21 -7.14
N SER A 765 18.08 34.51 -8.30
CA SER A 765 18.09 35.84 -8.92
C SER A 765 16.66 36.37 -9.11
N SER A 766 16.47 37.69 -9.13
CA SER A 766 15.16 38.24 -9.49
C SER A 766 14.92 38.13 -10.99
N LEU A 767 13.65 38.11 -11.42
CA LEU A 767 13.30 38.09 -12.84
C LEU A 767 13.97 39.22 -13.63
N ASP A 768 14.00 40.44 -13.08
CA ASP A 768 14.65 41.58 -13.74
C ASP A 768 16.16 41.38 -13.89
N THR A 769 16.82 40.85 -12.85
CA THR A 769 18.26 40.60 -12.86
C THR A 769 18.61 39.52 -13.87
N PHE A 770 17.82 38.44 -13.89
CA PHE A 770 17.96 37.37 -14.86
C PHE A 770 17.79 37.89 -16.30
N THR A 771 16.73 38.67 -16.54
CA THR A 771 16.43 39.24 -17.86
C THR A 771 17.53 40.20 -18.33
N ALA A 772 17.96 41.12 -17.47
CA ALA A 772 19.03 42.06 -17.78
C ALA A 772 20.34 41.36 -18.10
N TYR A 773 20.70 40.33 -17.32
CA TYR A 773 21.89 39.52 -17.56
C TYR A 773 21.84 38.83 -18.93
N GLN A 774 20.75 38.14 -19.24
CA GLN A 774 20.60 37.41 -20.50
C GLN A 774 20.63 38.32 -21.74
N LYS A 775 20.11 39.55 -21.62
CA LYS A 775 20.10 40.52 -22.74
C LYS A 775 21.44 41.21 -22.98
N SER A 776 22.23 41.43 -21.94
CA SER A 776 23.39 42.36 -22.02
C SER A 776 24.75 41.74 -21.74
N ARG A 777 24.81 40.59 -21.04
CA ARG A 777 26.08 40.00 -20.57
C ARG A 777 26.25 38.54 -20.97
N ALA A 778 25.17 37.82 -21.26
CA ALA A 778 25.24 36.39 -21.55
C ALA A 778 25.93 36.12 -22.89
N TRP A 779 26.81 35.11 -22.88
CA TRP A 779 27.50 34.63 -24.08
C TRP A 779 26.60 33.73 -24.93
N THR A 780 26.93 33.54 -26.21
CA THR A 780 26.17 32.65 -27.12
C THR A 780 26.01 31.23 -26.59
N TRP A 781 27.00 30.69 -25.88
CA TRP A 781 26.89 29.36 -25.25
C TRP A 781 25.89 29.31 -24.08
N GLU A 782 25.68 30.43 -23.39
CA GLU A 782 24.65 30.53 -22.35
C GLU A 782 23.27 30.59 -22.99
N HIS A 783 23.12 31.24 -24.15
CA HIS A 783 21.91 31.17 -24.95
C HIS A 783 21.69 29.75 -25.53
N GLN A 784 22.74 29.02 -25.90
CA GLN A 784 22.63 27.60 -26.25
C GLN A 784 22.09 26.77 -25.08
N ALA A 785 22.57 27.01 -23.86
CA ALA A 785 22.03 26.34 -22.66
C ALA A 785 20.58 26.76 -22.36
N LEU A 786 20.24 28.04 -22.56
CA LEU A 786 18.90 28.60 -22.37
C LEU A 786 17.87 28.00 -23.34
N LEU A 787 18.26 27.54 -24.53
CA LEU A 787 17.36 26.82 -25.44
C LEU A 787 16.74 25.59 -24.79
N ARG A 788 17.49 24.89 -23.92
CA ARG A 788 16.98 23.73 -23.19
C ARG A 788 16.24 24.10 -21.92
N ALA A 789 16.41 25.33 -21.43
CA ALA A 789 15.81 25.78 -20.19
C ALA A 789 14.28 25.81 -20.28
N ARG A 790 13.61 25.34 -19.23
CA ARG A 790 12.17 25.47 -19.07
C ARG A 790 11.77 25.52 -17.60
N PRO A 791 10.64 26.15 -17.25
CA PRO A 791 10.05 25.98 -15.94
C PRO A 791 9.74 24.50 -15.65
N VAL A 792 10.08 24.04 -14.45
CA VAL A 792 9.82 22.66 -13.97
C VAL A 792 9.05 22.63 -12.66
N ALA A 793 9.12 23.69 -11.84
CA ALA A 793 8.35 23.82 -10.60
C ALA A 793 8.21 25.30 -10.21
N GLY A 794 7.27 25.60 -9.31
CA GLY A 794 7.07 26.93 -8.76
C GLY A 794 5.77 27.61 -9.21
N ASP A 795 5.72 28.93 -9.04
CA ASP A 795 4.57 29.79 -9.31
C ASP A 795 4.20 29.83 -10.79
N ALA A 796 2.92 29.60 -11.10
CA ALA A 796 2.44 29.50 -12.48
C ALA A 796 2.54 30.83 -13.25
N ALA A 797 2.32 31.98 -12.60
CA ALA A 797 2.43 33.28 -13.24
C ALA A 797 3.89 33.58 -13.57
N LEU A 798 4.80 33.44 -12.59
CA LEU A 798 6.23 33.66 -12.82
C LEU A 798 6.81 32.69 -13.87
N ASN A 799 6.33 31.44 -13.91
CA ASN A 799 6.73 30.48 -14.94
C ASN A 799 6.32 30.93 -16.35
N THR A 800 5.17 31.59 -16.47
CA THR A 800 4.69 32.16 -17.75
C THR A 800 5.58 33.32 -18.17
N ASP A 801 5.84 34.26 -17.25
CA ASP A 801 6.74 35.40 -17.50
C ASP A 801 8.15 34.95 -17.91
N LEU A 802 8.68 33.92 -17.25
CA LEU A 802 10.00 33.34 -17.59
C LEU A 802 10.02 32.68 -18.97
N ALA A 803 8.93 32.03 -19.37
CA ALA A 803 8.82 31.43 -20.71
C ALA A 803 8.82 32.52 -21.78
N GLU A 804 8.09 33.62 -21.56
CA GLU A 804 8.06 34.79 -22.44
C GLU A 804 9.44 35.46 -22.53
N VAL A 805 10.08 35.73 -21.39
CA VAL A 805 11.44 36.30 -21.35
C VAL A 805 12.43 35.43 -22.11
N ARG A 806 12.38 34.10 -21.92
CA ARG A 806 13.21 33.16 -22.67
C ARG A 806 12.96 33.28 -24.18
N CYS A 807 11.70 33.32 -24.60
CA CYS A 807 11.35 33.45 -26.01
C CYS A 807 11.85 34.78 -26.61
N ASP A 808 11.71 35.88 -25.90
CA ASP A 808 12.21 37.20 -26.31
C ASP A 808 13.73 37.22 -26.51
N ILE A 809 14.48 36.65 -25.55
CA ILE A 809 15.95 36.60 -25.61
C ILE A 809 16.41 35.74 -26.79
N LEU A 810 15.78 34.59 -26.99
CA LEU A 810 16.19 33.63 -28.00
C LEU A 810 15.74 34.04 -29.42
N SER A 811 14.64 34.79 -29.55
CA SER A 811 14.14 35.31 -30.83
C SER A 811 14.85 36.59 -31.29
N ALA A 812 15.84 37.09 -30.54
CA ALA A 812 16.64 38.23 -30.98
C ALA A 812 17.32 37.96 -32.34
N PRO A 813 17.28 38.89 -33.31
CA PRO A 813 17.96 38.72 -34.59
C PRO A 813 19.47 38.56 -34.38
N ARG A 814 20.06 37.54 -35.03
CA ARG A 814 21.49 37.25 -34.98
C ARG A 814 22.03 37.05 -36.39
N ASP A 815 23.28 37.47 -36.60
CA ASP A 815 23.98 37.14 -37.84
C ASP A 815 24.27 35.64 -37.91
N ARG A 816 23.77 34.97 -38.95
CA ARG A 816 23.89 33.51 -39.11
C ARG A 816 25.35 33.06 -39.14
N ALA A 817 26.21 33.76 -39.88
CA ALA A 817 27.61 33.36 -40.02
C ALA A 817 28.36 33.43 -38.67
N THR A 818 28.06 34.46 -37.87
CA THR A 818 28.57 34.61 -36.50
C THR A 818 28.12 33.46 -35.60
N VAL A 819 26.83 33.14 -35.58
CA VAL A 819 26.29 32.03 -34.75
C VAL A 819 26.96 30.70 -35.10
N LEU A 820 27.05 30.37 -36.39
CA LEU A 820 27.71 29.14 -36.85
C LEU A 820 29.17 29.09 -36.39
N THR A 821 29.90 30.20 -36.54
CA THR A 821 31.31 30.29 -36.13
C THR A 821 31.49 30.11 -34.63
N GLU A 822 30.68 30.77 -33.80
CA GLU A 822 30.78 30.71 -32.35
C GLU A 822 30.39 29.33 -31.79
N VAL A 823 29.31 28.73 -32.32
CA VAL A 823 28.85 27.38 -31.95
C VAL A 823 29.91 26.34 -32.34
N SER A 824 30.47 26.43 -33.55
CA SER A 824 31.56 25.56 -34.01
C SER A 824 32.82 25.69 -33.14
N SER A 825 33.28 26.92 -32.89
CA SER A 825 34.45 27.18 -32.05
C SER A 825 34.26 26.65 -30.63
N MET A 826 33.07 26.83 -30.05
CA MET A 826 32.75 26.29 -28.72
C MET A 826 32.76 24.75 -28.74
N ARG A 827 32.15 24.13 -29.76
CA ARG A 827 32.08 22.67 -29.86
C ARG A 827 33.46 22.03 -30.00
N GLN A 828 34.32 22.60 -30.83
CA GLN A 828 35.70 22.17 -31.03
C GLN A 828 36.49 22.22 -29.72
N ARG A 829 36.41 23.32 -28.96
CA ARG A 829 37.05 23.44 -27.64
C ARG A 829 36.55 22.38 -26.66
N TRP A 830 35.23 22.19 -26.55
CA TRP A 830 34.68 21.15 -25.68
C TRP A 830 35.11 19.74 -26.07
N ARG A 831 35.21 19.44 -27.37
CA ARG A 831 35.69 18.14 -27.83
C ARG A 831 37.14 17.92 -27.44
N ALA A 832 38.01 18.91 -27.67
CA ALA A 832 39.43 18.83 -27.34
C ALA A 832 39.69 18.53 -25.85
N GLU A 833 38.81 19.01 -24.96
CA GLU A 833 38.94 18.80 -23.52
C GLU A 833 38.27 17.51 -23.00
N ARG A 834 37.23 17.01 -23.67
CA ARG A 834 36.33 15.98 -23.11
C ARG A 834 36.15 14.73 -23.95
N ASP A 835 36.57 14.73 -25.21
CA ASP A 835 36.50 13.55 -26.05
C ASP A 835 37.53 12.52 -25.59
N ARG A 836 37.03 11.33 -25.26
CA ARG A 836 37.83 10.18 -24.82
C ARG A 836 37.90 9.10 -25.90
N SER A 837 37.52 9.43 -27.12
CA SER A 837 37.63 8.53 -28.26
C SER A 837 39.09 8.20 -28.57
N ASP A 838 39.35 6.97 -28.96
CA ASP A 838 40.65 6.52 -29.44
C ASP A 838 40.50 5.70 -30.73
N LYS A 839 41.54 4.96 -31.12
CA LYS A 839 41.52 4.11 -32.33
C LYS A 839 40.54 2.93 -32.25
N ARG A 840 40.15 2.50 -31.05
CA ARG A 840 39.33 1.31 -30.79
C ARG A 840 37.92 1.67 -30.33
N GLN A 841 37.76 2.78 -29.61
CA GLN A 841 36.52 3.20 -28.98
C GLN A 841 36.14 4.63 -29.38
N LEU A 842 34.84 4.91 -29.36
CA LEU A 842 34.26 6.22 -29.60
C LEU A 842 33.45 6.65 -28.37
N ASP A 843 33.65 7.89 -27.92
CA ASP A 843 32.80 8.50 -26.89
C ASP A 843 31.46 8.89 -27.50
N LEU A 844 30.40 8.18 -27.10
CA LEU A 844 29.06 8.33 -27.68
C LEU A 844 28.46 9.72 -27.44
N LYS A 845 28.94 10.43 -26.42
CA LYS A 845 28.45 11.77 -26.08
C LYS A 845 29.36 12.86 -26.64
N GLN A 846 30.67 12.74 -26.40
CA GLN A 846 31.66 13.78 -26.69
C GLN A 846 32.38 13.59 -28.02
N GLY A 847 32.35 12.40 -28.60
CA GLY A 847 33.08 12.05 -29.82
C GLY A 847 32.58 12.78 -31.06
N TYR A 848 33.41 12.80 -32.10
CA TYR A 848 33.05 13.40 -33.39
C TYR A 848 31.94 12.61 -34.10
N GLY A 849 30.82 13.26 -34.38
CA GLY A 849 29.56 12.65 -34.81
C GLY A 849 28.73 12.06 -33.66
N GLY A 850 29.05 12.37 -32.41
CA GLY A 850 28.33 11.91 -31.21
C GLY A 850 27.11 12.76 -30.85
N LEU A 851 26.47 12.47 -29.71
CA LEU A 851 25.24 13.14 -29.28
C LEU A 851 25.38 14.66 -29.16
N LEU A 852 26.52 15.18 -28.69
CA LEU A 852 26.71 16.63 -28.56
C LEU A 852 26.87 17.35 -29.90
N ASP A 853 27.30 16.67 -30.97
CA ASP A 853 27.35 17.30 -32.29
C ASP A 853 25.93 17.54 -32.81
N ILE A 854 25.02 16.58 -32.59
CA ILE A 854 23.59 16.73 -32.90
C ILE A 854 23.00 17.88 -32.07
N GLU A 855 23.28 17.92 -30.77
CA GLU A 855 22.78 18.98 -29.88
C GLU A 855 23.28 20.37 -30.29
N PHE A 856 24.58 20.54 -30.53
CA PHE A 856 25.16 21.83 -30.92
C PHE A 856 24.65 22.30 -32.29
N LEU A 857 24.51 21.37 -33.24
CA LEU A 857 23.93 21.65 -34.55
C LEU A 857 22.51 22.19 -34.42
N LEU A 858 21.65 21.50 -33.68
CA LEU A 858 20.26 21.93 -33.48
C LEU A 858 20.20 23.27 -32.74
N GLN A 859 21.01 23.46 -31.70
CA GLN A 859 21.08 24.73 -30.99
C GLN A 859 21.53 25.89 -31.88
N GLY A 860 22.53 25.67 -32.73
CA GLY A 860 23.00 26.67 -33.69
C GLY A 860 21.94 27.00 -34.74
N LEU A 861 21.22 26.00 -35.25
CA LEU A 861 20.09 26.21 -36.17
C LEU A 861 19.00 27.05 -35.51
N VAL A 862 18.61 26.74 -34.28
CA VAL A 862 17.57 27.52 -33.59
C VAL A 862 18.05 28.94 -33.31
N LEU A 863 19.25 29.15 -32.76
CA LEU A 863 19.76 30.50 -32.48
C LEU A 863 19.87 31.38 -33.73
N ALA A 864 20.22 30.79 -34.87
CA ALA A 864 20.33 31.53 -36.12
C ALA A 864 18.97 31.88 -36.76
N ASN A 865 17.90 31.14 -36.43
CA ASN A 865 16.63 31.24 -37.16
C ASN A 865 15.40 31.52 -36.28
N ALA A 866 15.52 31.51 -34.94
CA ALA A 866 14.39 31.70 -34.01
C ALA A 866 13.65 33.04 -34.20
N SER A 867 14.33 34.08 -34.67
CA SER A 867 13.69 35.37 -35.01
C SER A 867 12.68 35.26 -36.16
N GLN A 868 12.85 34.28 -37.05
CA GLN A 868 11.98 34.01 -38.21
C GLN A 868 11.04 32.83 -37.96
N HIS A 869 11.46 31.91 -37.07
CA HIS A 869 10.77 30.68 -36.71
C HIS A 869 10.62 30.55 -35.19
N PRO A 870 9.81 31.40 -34.54
CA PRO A 870 9.65 31.38 -33.08
C PRO A 870 9.05 30.06 -32.56
N GLU A 871 8.31 29.32 -33.39
CA GLU A 871 7.74 28.00 -33.07
C GLU A 871 8.80 26.97 -32.66
N LEU A 872 10.07 27.17 -33.05
CA LEU A 872 11.18 26.30 -32.63
C LEU A 872 11.44 26.39 -31.11
N LEU A 873 11.05 27.50 -30.46
CA LEU A 873 11.33 27.74 -29.04
C LEU A 873 10.39 26.97 -28.10
N ASP A 874 9.29 26.40 -28.62
CA ASP A 874 8.34 25.57 -27.88
C ASP A 874 8.88 24.16 -27.61
N VAL A 875 9.94 23.77 -28.30
CA VAL A 875 10.55 22.44 -28.23
C VAL A 875 11.90 22.53 -27.54
N THR A 876 12.14 21.67 -26.54
CA THR A 876 13.43 21.63 -25.83
C THR A 876 14.20 20.32 -26.01
N ALA A 877 13.53 19.26 -26.47
CA ALA A 877 14.11 17.92 -26.64
C ALA A 877 14.67 17.75 -28.06
N ASN A 878 15.86 17.15 -28.22
CA ASN A 878 16.54 17.07 -29.51
C ASN A 878 15.71 16.25 -30.51
N ALA A 879 15.13 15.13 -30.08
CA ALA A 879 14.27 14.30 -30.93
C ALA A 879 13.08 15.08 -31.51
N GLY A 880 12.47 15.97 -30.73
CA GLY A 880 11.41 16.85 -31.22
C GLY A 880 11.94 18.01 -32.05
N MET A 881 13.12 18.53 -31.69
CA MET A 881 13.75 19.66 -32.36
C MET A 881 14.19 19.32 -33.79
N ILE A 882 14.65 18.09 -34.05
CA ILE A 882 14.98 17.64 -35.41
C ILE A 882 13.74 17.76 -36.30
N GLU A 883 12.58 17.31 -35.81
CA GLU A 883 11.33 17.39 -36.55
C GLU A 883 10.82 18.83 -36.70
N ALA A 884 10.98 19.67 -35.67
CA ALA A 884 10.64 21.09 -35.73
C ALA A 884 11.49 21.83 -36.77
N CYS A 885 12.81 21.60 -36.80
CA CYS A 885 13.71 22.14 -37.81
C CYS A 885 13.36 21.65 -39.22
N ARG A 886 12.92 20.39 -39.37
CA ARG A 886 12.43 19.86 -40.65
C ARG A 886 11.15 20.57 -41.11
N ALA A 887 10.19 20.75 -40.20
CA ALA A 887 8.92 21.43 -40.48
C ALA A 887 9.13 22.91 -40.86
N ALA A 888 10.12 23.57 -40.24
CA ALA A 888 10.52 24.93 -40.57
C ALA A 888 11.37 25.05 -41.86
N GLY A 889 11.69 23.93 -42.53
CA GLY A 889 12.51 23.92 -43.74
C GLY A 889 14.01 24.18 -43.51
N LEU A 890 14.48 24.10 -42.25
CA LEU A 890 15.90 24.23 -41.89
C LEU A 890 16.68 22.92 -42.08
N LEU A 891 15.97 21.79 -42.09
CA LEU A 891 16.49 20.48 -42.44
C LEU A 891 15.66 19.88 -43.57
N ASP A 892 16.31 19.28 -44.55
CA ASP A 892 15.60 18.44 -45.52
C ASP A 892 15.18 17.08 -44.92
N ALA A 893 14.35 16.33 -45.65
CA ALA A 893 13.83 15.05 -45.18
C ALA A 893 14.93 14.00 -44.92
N ASN A 894 16.01 14.01 -45.70
CA ASN A 894 17.12 13.08 -45.57
C ASN A 894 17.99 13.43 -44.35
N GLN A 895 18.34 14.71 -44.20
CA GLN A 895 19.09 15.22 -43.05
C GLN A 895 18.36 14.93 -41.74
N ALA A 896 17.06 15.19 -41.68
CA ALA A 896 16.25 14.90 -40.50
C ALA A 896 16.21 13.39 -40.19
N ALA A 897 16.03 12.54 -41.20
CA ALA A 897 16.04 11.08 -41.02
C ALA A 897 17.38 10.56 -40.47
N ILE A 898 18.50 11.06 -40.99
CA ILE A 898 19.85 10.73 -40.51
C ILE A 898 19.99 11.10 -39.03
N LEU A 899 19.62 12.33 -38.64
CA LEU A 899 19.76 12.79 -37.27
C LEU A 899 18.84 12.05 -36.29
N ILE A 900 17.60 11.68 -36.70
CA ILE A 900 16.67 10.91 -35.88
C ILE A 900 17.26 9.53 -35.56
N VAL A 901 17.72 8.82 -36.59
CA VAL A 901 18.33 7.48 -36.43
C VAL A 901 19.59 7.58 -35.58
N ALA A 902 20.46 8.54 -35.87
CA ALA A 902 21.71 8.72 -35.13
C ALA A 902 21.46 9.05 -33.65
N HIS A 903 20.55 9.98 -33.36
CA HIS A 903 20.22 10.34 -31.99
C HIS A 903 19.68 9.14 -31.20
N ALA A 904 18.76 8.37 -31.78
CA ALA A 904 18.17 7.21 -31.12
C ALA A 904 19.21 6.11 -30.84
N ASP A 905 20.04 5.75 -31.82
CA ASP A 905 21.07 4.70 -31.68
C ASP A 905 22.16 5.10 -30.67
N LEU A 906 22.68 6.32 -30.78
CA LEU A 906 23.70 6.81 -29.86
C LEU A 906 23.18 6.90 -28.43
N LEU A 907 21.92 7.31 -28.24
CA LEU A 907 21.29 7.35 -26.91
C LEU A 907 21.06 5.93 -26.36
N GLN A 908 20.60 4.99 -27.19
CA GLN A 908 20.44 3.57 -26.82
C GLN A 908 21.77 2.98 -26.32
N ARG A 909 22.84 3.16 -27.08
CA ARG A 909 24.19 2.70 -26.69
C ARG A 909 24.66 3.40 -25.41
N SER A 910 24.39 4.70 -25.26
CA SER A 910 24.79 5.50 -24.09
C SER A 910 24.10 5.04 -22.80
N LEU A 911 22.79 4.77 -22.86
CA LEU A 911 22.04 4.24 -21.72
C LEU A 911 22.46 2.80 -21.42
N THR A 912 22.73 1.98 -22.44
CA THR A 912 23.24 0.61 -22.25
C THR A 912 24.59 0.62 -21.50
N CYS A 913 25.54 1.48 -21.89
CA CYS A 913 26.78 1.66 -21.12
C CYS A 913 26.50 2.04 -19.65
N THR A 914 25.51 2.89 -19.41
CA THR A 914 25.11 3.30 -18.05
C THR A 914 24.53 2.12 -17.27
N MET A 915 23.72 1.27 -17.90
CA MET A 915 23.15 0.05 -17.33
C MET A 915 24.22 -0.99 -16.96
N ASP A 916 25.38 -0.93 -17.61
CA ASP A 916 26.55 -1.75 -17.32
C ASP A 916 27.52 -1.11 -16.32
N LEU A 917 27.23 0.09 -15.80
CA LEU A 917 28.16 0.90 -14.99
C LEU A 917 29.50 1.17 -15.70
N ARG A 918 29.46 1.30 -17.03
CA ARG A 918 30.63 1.60 -17.86
C ARG A 918 30.62 3.05 -18.34
N PRO A 919 31.80 3.64 -18.64
CA PRO A 919 31.88 4.87 -19.40
C PRO A 919 31.11 4.74 -20.73
N ARG A 920 30.58 5.85 -21.25
CA ARG A 920 29.85 5.93 -22.53
C ARG A 920 30.79 5.81 -23.75
N LEU A 921 31.68 4.83 -23.70
CA LEU A 921 32.66 4.48 -24.73
C LEU A 921 32.18 3.19 -25.40
N ALA A 922 31.96 3.23 -26.70
CA ALA A 922 31.57 2.06 -27.49
C ALA A 922 32.69 1.64 -28.44
N PRO A 923 32.86 0.33 -28.72
CA PRO A 923 33.75 -0.12 -29.79
C PRO A 923 33.37 0.52 -31.12
N ARG A 924 34.38 0.85 -31.94
CA ARG A 924 34.17 1.38 -33.29
C ARG A 924 33.78 0.25 -34.26
N ASP A 925 32.50 -0.14 -34.24
CA ASP A 925 31.91 -1.03 -35.25
C ASP A 925 31.46 -0.25 -36.51
N ALA A 926 31.15 -0.98 -37.59
CA ALA A 926 30.80 -0.38 -38.88
C ALA A 926 29.52 0.47 -38.79
N ASP A 927 28.52 0.01 -38.04
CA ASP A 927 27.24 0.68 -37.88
C ASP A 927 27.41 2.02 -37.13
N LEU A 928 28.14 2.01 -36.02
CA LEU A 928 28.44 3.21 -35.24
C LEU A 928 29.24 4.23 -36.06
N GLN A 929 30.21 3.75 -36.86
CA GLN A 929 30.98 4.62 -37.74
C GLN A 929 30.10 5.26 -38.82
N GLN A 930 29.17 4.51 -39.40
CA GLN A 930 28.22 5.02 -40.39
C GLN A 930 27.26 6.05 -39.76
N VAL A 931 26.72 5.76 -38.58
CA VAL A 931 25.88 6.69 -37.82
C VAL A 931 26.61 8.01 -37.55
N CYS A 932 27.83 7.95 -37.01
CA CYS A 932 28.63 9.15 -36.75
C CYS A 932 29.08 9.86 -38.04
N ALA A 933 29.28 9.13 -39.15
CA ALA A 933 29.56 9.75 -40.46
C ALA A 933 28.38 10.57 -40.96
N GLY A 934 27.16 10.05 -40.87
CA GLY A 934 25.95 10.78 -41.25
C GLY A 934 25.76 12.09 -40.47
N VAL A 935 25.99 12.08 -39.16
CA VAL A 935 25.92 13.30 -38.32
C VAL A 935 26.92 14.35 -38.82
N ARG A 936 28.15 13.93 -39.15
CA ARG A 936 29.21 14.83 -39.64
C ARG A 936 28.87 15.43 -40.99
N GLU A 937 28.40 14.59 -41.92
CA GLU A 937 27.99 15.04 -43.25
C GLU A 937 26.86 16.08 -43.18
N VAL A 938 25.85 15.84 -42.33
CA VAL A 938 24.77 16.81 -42.09
C VAL A 938 25.30 18.11 -41.49
N ALA A 939 26.21 18.04 -40.51
CA ALA A 939 26.82 19.23 -39.92
C ALA A 939 27.59 20.07 -40.96
N ASP A 940 28.40 19.41 -41.79
CA ASP A 940 29.17 20.07 -42.85
C ASP A 940 28.27 20.72 -43.91
N MET A 941 27.21 20.04 -44.35
CA MET A 941 26.24 20.57 -45.32
C MET A 941 25.53 21.82 -44.81
N LEU A 942 25.29 21.91 -43.49
CA LEU A 942 24.63 23.06 -42.86
C LEU A 942 25.61 24.18 -42.49
N GLY A 943 26.91 23.99 -42.74
CA GLY A 943 27.96 24.98 -42.54
C GLY A 943 28.62 24.95 -41.16
N PHE A 944 28.37 23.94 -40.33
CA PHE A 944 29.04 23.78 -39.03
C PHE A 944 30.39 23.07 -39.21
N LYS A 945 31.44 23.67 -38.64
CA LYS A 945 32.79 23.08 -38.57
C LYS A 945 33.05 22.55 -37.18
N PHE A 946 32.74 21.27 -36.98
CA PHE A 946 32.95 20.61 -35.71
C PHE A 946 34.24 19.80 -35.67
N ASP A 947 34.94 19.61 -36.80
CA ASP A 947 36.18 18.83 -36.96
C ASP A 947 37.38 19.33 -36.16
#